data_AF-A0A1D8N7P3-F1
#
_entry.id   AF-A0A1D8N7P3-F1
#
_cell.length_a   1.000
_cell.length_b   1.000
_cell.length_c   1.000
_cell.angle_alpha   90.00
_cell.angle_beta   90.00
_cell.angle_gamma   90.00
#
_symmetry.space_group_name_H-M   'P 1'
#
loop_
_entity.id
_entity.type
_entity.pdbx_description
1 polymer ?
#
loop_
_entity_poly.entity_id
_entity_poly.type
_entity_poly.pdbx_seq_one_letter_code
_entity_poly.pdbx_strand_id
1 'polypeptide(L)'
;MNLLLFLTLLGFVCAANTPKLADHDKWKCQPCVATAQMFKFGITATRYTPELYYKQQCSNKPYLQTLLKCMQDHTDEVRGRKMLEKLVGKRCEENGFELNIEDLEPIPELVTVAPENINKTQTAPVVVPEEMYAPSYKSYSTYFHQTDMGTYLGVGLLSYWTLVLVVGAFVNLTRTYLFPIMCKLTGLHINTIRKHISLPAAFGYKHSQPFRVLQGICSMCMPTRVQSVIVTLYVMFAFIACFPGYKIFDENTVFESHATQLRRYLANRTGILAFAQLPLLFLFAGRNNIMMWVTGWSFDTFNVYHRWIARTMVALAITHGVTYTILTGKFLSSSYPELYFFMGVIAVISGSFMCIQGLHFFRSRWYEVFLIIHIILAVLFTMGVWFHADDVGFQEWVYAAVAVWAFDHLARYLRILFSGVICNGQFSVVDHEHQIVRVEIAYSKLWKVYPGAHVFIYVLTPWKFWESHPFTIYQSPKAMENGNISIMLKAKSGMTLRIFKRLQEQNNSANIKLLVEGPYGHQLPVRNYDSAVVIAGGIGVTATYSYAADLLKCATTKAITFAWVVRNDAAIDWFKDELNSLLQDERVHVSIFVSTQEPDDPERDVHQRFGSYSASASSDDEEKTDKGATTTATAMDSTSDGGSKDTSVRRLRKKLSITYGTRPKMCTALPQFLSFCEGPTAIVVCGPPVFNDDIRLAVSESLHTKNERVDYFEEAFSW
;
A
#
# COMPACT_ATOMS: atom_id res chain seq x y z
N MET A 1 -7.69 -16.19 11.31
CA MET A 1 -7.59 -15.95 9.86
C MET A 1 -8.95 -15.72 9.22
N ASN A 2 -9.95 -16.57 9.46
CA ASN A 2 -11.33 -16.37 8.98
C ASN A 2 -12.01 -15.11 9.56
N LEU A 3 -11.75 -14.75 10.82
CA LEU A 3 -12.37 -13.57 11.46
C LEU A 3 -11.95 -12.23 10.83
N LEU A 4 -10.73 -12.12 10.29
CA LEU A 4 -10.19 -10.85 9.79
C LEU A 4 -10.59 -10.58 8.33
N LEU A 5 -10.63 -11.64 7.51
CA LEU A 5 -11.23 -11.60 6.18
C LEU A 5 -12.74 -11.36 6.29
N PHE A 6 -13.38 -11.96 7.30
CA PHE A 6 -14.77 -11.71 7.64
C PHE A 6 -14.99 -10.28 8.11
N LEU A 7 -14.09 -9.67 8.91
CA LEU A 7 -14.20 -8.27 9.35
C LEU A 7 -13.91 -7.23 8.26
N THR A 8 -13.02 -7.51 7.29
CA THR A 8 -12.80 -6.62 6.14
C THR A 8 -13.95 -6.72 5.13
N LEU A 9 -14.45 -7.94 4.87
CA LEU A 9 -15.69 -8.14 4.10
C LEU A 9 -16.92 -7.59 4.83
N LEU A 10 -17.05 -7.76 6.16
CA LEU A 10 -18.10 -7.14 6.97
C LEU A 10 -17.94 -5.63 7.01
N GLY A 11 -16.73 -5.07 6.96
CA GLY A 11 -16.54 -3.62 6.90
C GLY A 11 -17.06 -3.04 5.58
N PHE A 12 -16.81 -3.72 4.46
CA PHE A 12 -17.34 -3.34 3.15
C PHE A 12 -18.85 -3.63 3.01
N VAL A 13 -19.36 -4.71 3.62
CA VAL A 13 -20.79 -5.06 3.64
C VAL A 13 -21.56 -4.22 4.67
N CYS A 14 -20.94 -3.78 5.77
CA CYS A 14 -21.53 -2.84 6.73
C CYS A 14 -21.54 -1.42 6.15
N ALA A 15 -20.58 -1.04 5.31
CA ALA A 15 -20.68 0.17 4.49
C ALA A 15 -21.80 0.06 3.43
N ALA A 16 -22.15 -1.16 2.99
CA ALA A 16 -23.36 -1.43 2.20
C ALA A 16 -24.65 -1.47 3.05
N ASN A 17 -24.53 -1.69 4.37
CA ASN A 17 -25.56 -1.38 5.37
C ASN A 17 -25.47 0.07 5.85
N THR A 18 -24.92 0.98 5.03
CA THR A 18 -25.33 2.39 5.16
C THR A 18 -26.86 2.36 5.20
N PRO A 19 -27.49 2.78 6.31
CA PRO A 19 -28.94 2.75 6.41
C PRO A 19 -29.41 3.49 5.17
N LYS A 20 -30.24 2.84 4.33
CA LYS A 20 -30.83 3.39 3.10
C LYS A 20 -30.81 4.92 3.21
N LEU A 21 -29.83 5.60 2.58
CA LEU A 21 -29.45 6.97 2.96
C LEU A 21 -30.63 7.94 2.78
N ALA A 22 -31.55 7.54 1.92
CA ALA A 22 -32.96 7.78 1.97
C ALA A 22 -33.72 7.08 3.11
N ASP A 23 -33.80 7.73 4.27
CA ASP A 23 -34.95 7.52 5.16
C ASP A 23 -36.21 7.75 4.30
N HIS A 24 -36.95 6.70 3.93
CA HIS A 24 -38.11 6.81 3.03
C HIS A 24 -39.10 7.87 3.52
N ASP A 25 -39.14 8.09 4.84
CA ASP A 25 -39.97 9.11 5.47
C ASP A 25 -39.42 10.53 5.22
N LYS A 26 -38.09 10.73 5.09
CA LYS A 26 -37.51 12.02 4.63
C LYS A 26 -37.99 12.39 3.23
N TRP A 27 -38.12 11.43 2.32
CA TRP A 27 -38.59 11.72 0.94
C TRP A 27 -40.01 12.26 0.92
N LYS A 28 -40.82 11.83 1.88
CA LYS A 28 -42.23 12.20 1.99
C LYS A 28 -42.45 13.46 2.82
N CYS A 29 -41.64 13.68 3.85
CA CYS A 29 -41.81 14.80 4.79
C CYS A 29 -41.06 16.07 4.39
N GLN A 30 -39.92 16.01 3.68
CA GLN A 30 -39.21 17.21 3.22
C GLN A 30 -40.04 18.07 2.23
N PRO A 31 -40.79 17.46 1.29
CA PRO A 31 -41.71 18.21 0.43
C PRO A 31 -42.75 19.00 1.23
N CYS A 32 -43.30 18.46 2.33
CA CYS A 32 -44.23 19.20 3.20
C CYS A 32 -43.63 20.53 3.68
N VAL A 33 -42.35 20.54 4.06
CA VAL A 33 -41.65 21.78 4.47
C VAL A 33 -41.53 22.77 3.31
N ALA A 34 -41.15 22.28 2.12
CA ALA A 34 -41.00 23.14 0.95
C ALA A 34 -42.34 23.72 0.47
N THR A 35 -43.40 22.90 0.44
CA THR A 35 -44.73 23.32 0.01
C THR A 35 -45.39 24.22 1.05
N ALA A 36 -45.25 23.94 2.35
CA ALA A 36 -45.78 24.81 3.40
C ALA A 36 -45.17 26.22 3.37
N GLN A 37 -43.89 26.35 2.96
CA GLN A 37 -43.22 27.64 2.80
C GLN A 37 -43.75 28.48 1.62
N MET A 38 -44.56 27.90 0.73
CA MET A 38 -45.23 28.65 -0.33
C MET A 38 -46.41 29.48 0.22
N PHE A 39 -46.96 29.11 1.38
CA PHE A 39 -48.01 29.87 2.06
C PHE A 39 -47.41 30.92 3.01
N LYS A 40 -48.06 32.08 3.12
CA LYS A 40 -47.63 33.12 4.06
C LYS A 40 -48.27 32.95 5.43
N PHE A 41 -47.52 32.49 6.43
CA PHE A 41 -48.01 32.40 7.82
C PHE A 41 -47.72 33.67 8.65
N GLY A 42 -47.55 34.84 8.02
CA GLY A 42 -47.23 36.08 8.73
C GLY A 42 -45.76 36.20 9.18
N ILE A 43 -44.89 35.31 8.70
CA ILE A 43 -43.44 35.35 8.88
C ILE A 43 -42.89 36.44 7.94
N THR A 44 -42.38 37.53 8.51
CA THR A 44 -41.87 38.70 7.76
C THR A 44 -40.36 38.63 7.54
N ALA A 45 -39.65 37.85 8.36
CA ALA A 45 -38.24 37.60 8.19
C ALA A 45 -37.98 36.73 6.96
N THR A 46 -36.82 36.91 6.34
CA THR A 46 -36.39 36.13 5.17
C THR A 46 -35.24 35.21 5.58
N ARG A 47 -34.90 34.23 4.73
CA ARG A 47 -33.72 33.37 4.96
C ARG A 47 -32.40 34.15 5.08
N TYR A 48 -32.39 35.45 4.76
CA TYR A 48 -31.25 36.35 4.91
C TYR A 48 -31.06 36.89 6.34
N THR A 49 -32.05 36.72 7.22
CA THR A 49 -31.96 36.97 8.67
C THR A 49 -32.26 35.66 9.43
N PRO A 50 -31.34 34.67 9.39
CA PRO A 50 -31.63 33.29 9.81
C PRO A 50 -32.15 33.18 11.25
N GLU A 51 -31.56 33.92 12.20
CA GLU A 51 -32.02 33.91 13.60
C GLU A 51 -33.47 34.36 13.75
N LEU A 52 -33.85 35.46 13.09
CA LEU A 52 -35.21 36.00 13.16
C LEU A 52 -36.20 35.12 12.36
N TYR A 53 -35.75 34.56 11.24
CA TYR A 53 -36.54 33.67 10.40
C TYR A 53 -36.91 32.37 11.10
N TYR A 54 -35.93 31.67 11.68
CA TYR A 54 -36.18 30.43 12.39
C TYR A 54 -36.94 30.68 13.68
N LYS A 55 -36.66 31.75 14.42
CA LYS A 55 -37.46 32.14 15.58
C LYS A 55 -38.93 32.38 15.24
N GLN A 56 -39.22 33.06 14.13
CA GLN A 56 -40.60 33.27 13.66
C GLN A 56 -41.25 31.98 13.17
N GLN A 57 -40.52 31.07 12.50
CA GLN A 57 -41.06 29.78 12.07
C GLN A 57 -41.38 28.85 13.24
N CYS A 58 -40.46 28.73 14.18
CA CYS A 58 -40.57 27.83 15.33
C CYS A 58 -41.66 28.29 16.32
N SER A 59 -41.92 29.60 16.43
CA SER A 59 -43.01 30.12 17.27
C SER A 59 -44.38 30.11 16.59
N ASN A 60 -44.46 29.83 15.28
CA ASN A 60 -45.71 29.90 14.52
C ASN A 60 -46.49 28.58 14.58
N LYS A 61 -47.46 28.51 15.49
CA LYS A 61 -48.31 27.32 15.67
C LYS A 61 -49.05 26.88 14.40
N PRO A 62 -49.75 27.76 13.64
CA PRO A 62 -50.42 27.38 12.39
C PRO A 62 -49.50 26.74 11.35
N TYR A 63 -48.27 27.26 11.21
CA TYR A 63 -47.26 26.68 10.31
C TYR A 63 -46.82 25.30 10.78
N LEU A 64 -46.48 25.13 12.06
CA LEU A 64 -46.05 23.85 12.63
C LEU A 64 -47.16 22.79 12.58
N GLN A 65 -48.40 23.16 12.83
CA GLN A 65 -49.57 22.29 12.71
C GLN A 65 -49.81 21.85 11.26
N THR A 66 -49.63 22.76 10.29
CA THR A 66 -49.67 22.43 8.86
C THR A 66 -48.61 21.40 8.48
N LEU A 67 -47.38 21.58 8.97
CA LEU A 67 -46.28 20.64 8.75
C LEU A 67 -46.56 19.28 9.39
N LEU A 68 -46.97 19.27 10.67
CA LEU A 68 -47.26 18.04 11.41
C LEU A 68 -48.32 17.23 10.66
N LYS A 69 -49.43 17.86 10.27
CA LYS A 69 -50.52 17.18 9.56
C LYS A 69 -50.07 16.63 8.21
N CYS A 70 -49.38 17.44 7.39
CA CYS A 70 -48.86 16.98 6.10
C CYS A 70 -47.92 15.77 6.26
N MET A 71 -47.02 15.80 7.26
CA MET A 71 -46.12 14.68 7.52
C MET A 71 -46.87 13.42 7.98
N GLN A 72 -47.88 13.57 8.82
CA GLN A 72 -48.75 12.47 9.26
C GLN A 72 -49.52 11.85 8.08
N ASP A 73 -50.03 12.68 7.17
CA ASP A 73 -50.84 12.23 6.02
C ASP A 73 -50.01 11.40 5.02
N HIS A 74 -48.72 11.69 4.84
CA HIS A 74 -47.85 10.94 3.94
C HIS A 74 -47.03 9.82 4.60
N THR A 75 -47.00 9.75 5.93
CA THR A 75 -46.30 8.69 6.68
C THR A 75 -47.28 7.92 7.57
N ASP A 76 -47.19 8.09 8.89
CA ASP A 76 -48.21 7.76 9.87
C ASP A 76 -48.07 8.72 11.06
N GLU A 77 -48.95 8.61 12.05
CA GLU A 77 -48.98 9.54 13.18
C GLU A 77 -47.65 9.58 13.96
N VAL A 78 -47.08 8.41 14.25
CA VAL A 78 -45.85 8.28 15.07
C VAL A 78 -44.62 8.75 14.29
N ARG A 79 -44.50 8.33 13.03
CA ARG A 79 -43.40 8.70 12.15
C ARG A 79 -43.47 10.18 11.77
N GLY A 80 -44.66 10.73 11.55
CA GLY A 80 -44.87 12.15 11.29
C GLY A 80 -44.34 13.03 12.41
N ARG A 81 -44.69 12.71 13.67
CA ARG A 81 -44.16 13.40 14.87
C ARG A 81 -42.64 13.35 14.91
N LYS A 82 -42.06 12.15 14.79
CA LYS A 82 -40.60 11.96 14.81
C LYS A 82 -39.89 12.71 13.69
N MET A 83 -40.51 12.79 12.51
CA MET A 83 -39.95 13.54 11.38
C MET A 83 -40.02 15.04 11.57
N LEU A 84 -41.07 15.58 12.19
CA LEU A 84 -41.15 17.00 12.53
C LEU A 84 -40.05 17.38 13.53
N GLU A 85 -39.86 16.58 14.57
CA GLU A 85 -38.79 16.75 15.56
C GLU A 85 -37.41 16.75 14.88
N LYS A 86 -37.16 15.77 14.00
CA LYS A 86 -35.89 15.59 13.31
C LYS A 86 -35.58 16.69 12.29
N LEU A 87 -36.58 17.18 11.57
CA LEU A 87 -36.39 18.16 10.49
C LEU A 87 -36.48 19.62 10.94
N VAL A 88 -37.33 19.89 11.93
CA VAL A 88 -37.63 21.23 12.42
C VAL A 88 -37.18 21.42 13.85
N GLY A 89 -37.41 20.43 14.73
CA GLY A 89 -37.07 20.48 16.16
C GLY A 89 -35.61 20.84 16.42
N LYS A 90 -34.65 20.08 15.85
CA LYS A 90 -33.21 20.36 16.01
C LYS A 90 -32.85 21.81 15.61
N ARG A 91 -33.45 22.31 14.53
CA ARG A 91 -33.19 23.69 14.06
C ARG A 91 -33.81 24.74 14.97
N CYS A 92 -34.97 24.44 15.55
CA CYS A 92 -35.59 25.32 16.55
C CYS A 92 -34.74 25.36 17.82
N GLU A 93 -34.25 24.22 18.29
CA GLU A 93 -33.36 24.13 19.47
C GLU A 93 -32.06 24.91 19.28
N GLU A 94 -31.40 24.76 18.12
CA GLU A 94 -30.20 25.51 17.74
C GLU A 94 -30.44 27.04 17.75
N ASN A 95 -31.69 27.49 17.59
CA ASN A 95 -32.09 28.89 17.61
C ASN A 95 -32.82 29.29 18.92
N GLY A 96 -32.70 28.48 19.98
CA GLY A 96 -33.21 28.78 21.32
C GLY A 96 -34.72 28.62 21.50
N PHE A 97 -35.37 27.78 20.68
CA PHE A 97 -36.79 27.45 20.79
C PHE A 97 -36.99 25.94 20.97
N GLU A 98 -37.55 25.51 22.10
CA GLU A 98 -37.87 24.11 22.36
C GLU A 98 -39.23 23.75 21.74
N LEU A 99 -39.22 22.80 20.80
CA LEU A 99 -40.43 22.37 20.10
C LEU A 99 -41.11 21.24 20.87
N ASN A 100 -42.16 21.57 21.63
CA ASN A 100 -43.02 20.55 22.22
C ASN A 100 -44.13 20.15 21.23
N ILE A 101 -44.10 18.90 20.74
CA ILE A 101 -45.05 18.40 19.74
C ILE A 101 -46.44 18.22 20.35
N GLU A 102 -46.53 17.93 21.65
CA GLU A 102 -47.82 17.79 22.34
C GLU A 102 -48.61 19.11 22.33
N ASP A 103 -47.93 20.25 22.33
CA ASP A 103 -48.55 21.59 22.28
C ASP A 103 -49.14 21.95 20.91
N LEU A 104 -48.89 21.11 19.89
CA LEU A 104 -49.46 21.26 18.55
C LEU A 104 -50.79 20.49 18.41
N GLU A 105 -51.12 19.63 19.37
CA GLU A 105 -52.32 18.79 19.37
C GLU A 105 -53.35 19.26 20.41
N PRO A 106 -54.66 19.15 20.13
CA PRO A 106 -55.26 18.69 18.88
C PRO A 106 -55.09 19.70 17.74
N ILE A 107 -54.89 19.19 16.52
CA ILE A 107 -54.79 20.04 15.32
C ILE A 107 -56.19 20.58 14.97
N PRO A 108 -56.39 21.90 14.90
CA PRO A 108 -57.66 22.50 14.47
C PRO A 108 -58.07 22.09 13.05
N GLU A 109 -59.33 22.31 12.69
CA GLU A 109 -59.80 22.08 11.32
C GLU A 109 -58.95 22.87 10.31
N LEU A 110 -58.40 22.16 9.32
CA LEU A 110 -57.49 22.74 8.35
C LEU A 110 -58.25 23.53 7.27
N VAL A 111 -57.73 24.69 6.91
CA VAL A 111 -58.33 25.56 5.90
C VAL A 111 -57.80 25.19 4.51
N THR A 112 -58.70 24.99 3.55
CA THR A 112 -58.32 24.88 2.13
C THR A 112 -58.11 26.28 1.53
N VAL A 113 -56.91 26.55 1.03
CA VAL A 113 -56.56 27.85 0.44
C VAL A 113 -56.68 27.77 -1.08
N ALA A 114 -57.57 28.59 -1.67
CA ALA A 114 -57.66 28.73 -3.12
C ALA A 114 -56.37 29.35 -3.70
N PRO A 115 -55.97 29.02 -4.95
CA PRO A 115 -54.71 29.48 -5.54
C PRO A 115 -54.51 31.01 -5.52
N GLU A 116 -55.59 31.76 -5.69
CA GLU A 116 -55.60 33.24 -5.66
C GLU A 116 -55.24 33.81 -4.27
N ASN A 117 -55.38 33.02 -3.21
CA ASN A 117 -55.21 33.44 -1.83
C ASN A 117 -53.90 32.96 -1.18
N ILE A 118 -53.01 32.27 -1.92
CA ILE A 118 -51.72 31.78 -1.41
C ILE A 118 -50.86 32.91 -0.80
N ASN A 119 -50.93 34.10 -1.42
CA ASN A 119 -50.17 35.27 -0.99
C ASN A 119 -50.76 36.03 0.20
N LYS A 120 -51.94 35.63 0.71
CA LYS A 120 -52.56 36.21 1.90
C LYS A 120 -52.02 35.55 3.17
N THR A 121 -51.96 36.32 4.25
CA THR A 121 -51.52 35.82 5.55
C THR A 121 -52.51 34.80 6.10
N GLN A 122 -52.02 33.60 6.38
CA GLN A 122 -52.77 32.48 6.95
C GLN A 122 -52.64 32.51 8.48
N THR A 123 -53.77 32.57 9.17
CA THR A 123 -53.85 32.57 10.64
C THR A 123 -54.25 31.22 11.23
N ALA A 124 -54.62 30.27 10.37
CA ALA A 124 -55.04 28.90 10.71
C ALA A 124 -54.16 27.88 9.95
N PRO A 125 -54.08 26.62 10.41
CA PRO A 125 -53.36 25.58 9.68
C PRO A 125 -54.03 25.32 8.32
N VAL A 126 -53.22 25.02 7.31
CA VAL A 126 -53.65 24.94 5.91
C VAL A 126 -53.53 23.51 5.39
N VAL A 127 -54.52 23.06 4.62
CA VAL A 127 -54.41 21.79 3.88
C VAL A 127 -53.41 21.98 2.73
N VAL A 128 -52.34 21.18 2.70
CA VAL A 128 -51.38 21.16 1.59
C VAL A 128 -52.02 20.42 0.40
N PRO A 129 -52.30 21.08 -0.74
CA PRO A 129 -52.90 20.42 -1.89
C PRO A 129 -51.91 19.45 -2.56
N GLU A 130 -52.40 18.29 -3.01
CA GLU A 130 -51.57 17.28 -3.68
C GLU A 130 -50.88 17.84 -4.94
N GLU A 131 -51.54 18.74 -5.67
CA GLU A 131 -50.99 19.41 -6.86
C GLU A 131 -49.74 20.25 -6.56
N MET A 132 -49.62 20.81 -5.35
CA MET A 132 -48.45 21.56 -4.91
C MET A 132 -47.40 20.66 -4.23
N TYR A 133 -47.85 19.55 -3.64
CA TYR A 133 -46.97 18.56 -3.02
C TYR A 133 -46.22 17.72 -4.06
N ALA A 134 -46.91 17.23 -5.09
CA ALA A 134 -46.38 16.25 -6.04
C ALA A 134 -45.10 16.72 -6.79
N PRO A 135 -44.99 17.97 -7.28
CA PRO A 135 -43.73 18.47 -7.87
C PRO A 135 -42.58 18.50 -6.86
N SER A 136 -42.84 18.94 -5.62
CA SER A 136 -41.85 18.93 -4.55
C SER A 136 -41.43 17.52 -4.16
N TYR A 137 -42.38 16.58 -4.08
CA TYR A 137 -42.09 15.17 -3.86
C TYR A 137 -41.19 14.59 -4.97
N LYS A 138 -41.51 14.86 -6.24
CA LYS A 138 -40.70 14.45 -7.39
C LYS A 138 -39.28 15.04 -7.34
N SER A 139 -39.13 16.30 -6.93
CA SER A 139 -37.82 16.93 -6.73
C SER A 139 -36.98 16.29 -5.63
N TYR A 140 -37.54 16.12 -4.43
CA TYR A 140 -36.80 15.56 -3.30
C TYR A 140 -36.51 14.07 -3.52
N SER A 141 -37.48 13.28 -3.97
CA SER A 141 -37.26 11.87 -4.30
C SER A 141 -36.18 11.70 -5.38
N THR A 142 -36.19 12.55 -6.42
CA THR A 142 -35.12 12.55 -7.42
C THR A 142 -33.77 12.93 -6.81
N TYR A 143 -33.70 13.99 -6.01
CA TYR A 143 -32.46 14.43 -5.36
C TYR A 143 -31.82 13.33 -4.50
N PHE A 144 -32.61 12.70 -3.63
CA PHE A 144 -32.10 11.62 -2.78
C PHE A 144 -31.77 10.36 -3.57
N HIS A 145 -32.57 10.01 -4.59
CA HIS A 145 -32.23 8.92 -5.49
C HIS A 145 -30.89 9.16 -6.20
N GLN A 146 -30.58 10.39 -6.61
CA GLN A 146 -29.27 10.72 -7.20
C GLN A 146 -28.13 10.58 -6.18
N THR A 147 -28.37 10.92 -4.92
CA THR A 147 -27.41 10.71 -3.82
C THR A 147 -27.17 9.21 -3.57
N ASP A 148 -28.23 8.41 -3.47
CA ASP A 148 -28.15 6.96 -3.27
C ASP A 148 -27.43 6.28 -4.44
N MET A 149 -27.73 6.69 -5.67
CA MET A 149 -26.99 6.23 -6.85
C MET A 149 -25.50 6.53 -6.71
N GLY A 150 -25.13 7.68 -6.14
CA GLY A 150 -23.73 8.03 -5.84
C GLY A 150 -23.08 7.02 -4.92
N THR A 151 -23.77 6.65 -3.84
CA THR A 151 -23.34 5.63 -2.89
C THR A 151 -23.20 4.26 -3.56
N TYR A 152 -24.17 3.83 -4.36
CA TYR A 152 -24.10 2.55 -5.08
C TYR A 152 -22.92 2.49 -6.05
N LEU A 153 -22.65 3.56 -6.79
CA LEU A 153 -21.47 3.62 -7.67
C LEU A 153 -20.15 3.68 -6.88
N GLY A 154 -20.14 4.33 -5.71
CA GLY A 154 -19.01 4.30 -4.77
C GLY A 154 -18.72 2.89 -4.26
N VAL A 155 -19.76 2.16 -3.85
CA VAL A 155 -19.67 0.72 -3.51
C VAL A 155 -19.22 -0.09 -4.73
N GLY A 156 -19.63 0.28 -5.94
CA GLY A 156 -19.11 -0.27 -7.19
C GLY A 156 -17.58 -0.15 -7.29
N LEU A 157 -17.01 1.03 -7.03
CA LEU A 157 -15.55 1.23 -7.03
C LEU A 157 -14.84 0.36 -5.99
N LEU A 158 -15.44 0.18 -4.82
CA LEU A 158 -14.90 -0.71 -3.79
C LEU A 158 -15.01 -2.19 -4.20
N SER A 159 -16.10 -2.56 -4.85
CA SER A 159 -16.34 -3.90 -5.38
C SER A 159 -15.32 -4.23 -6.49
N TYR A 160 -14.95 -3.25 -7.31
CA TYR A 160 -13.86 -3.39 -8.29
C TYR A 160 -12.55 -3.79 -7.61
N TRP A 161 -12.12 -3.06 -6.57
CA TRP A 161 -10.90 -3.40 -5.83
C TRP A 161 -11.02 -4.73 -5.10
N THR A 162 -12.20 -5.03 -4.55
CA THR A 162 -12.47 -6.32 -3.91
C THR A 162 -12.29 -7.46 -4.91
N LEU A 163 -12.83 -7.34 -6.12
CA LEU A 163 -12.64 -8.32 -7.19
C LEU A 163 -11.15 -8.49 -7.54
N VAL A 164 -10.43 -7.38 -7.71
CA VAL A 164 -8.98 -7.40 -7.98
C VAL A 164 -8.21 -8.12 -6.86
N LEU A 165 -8.56 -7.88 -5.60
CA LEU A 165 -7.97 -8.56 -4.45
C LEU A 165 -8.35 -10.04 -4.39
N VAL A 166 -9.59 -10.41 -4.71
CA VAL A 166 -10.04 -11.82 -4.78
C VAL A 166 -9.30 -12.57 -5.88
N VAL A 167 -9.12 -11.96 -7.06
CA VAL A 167 -8.30 -12.55 -8.13
C VAL A 167 -6.85 -12.71 -7.67
N GLY A 168 -6.27 -11.71 -7.02
CA GLY A 168 -4.93 -11.81 -6.43
C GLY A 168 -4.82 -12.92 -5.38
N ALA A 169 -5.83 -13.05 -4.52
CA ALA A 169 -5.92 -14.09 -3.50
C ALA A 169 -6.03 -15.48 -4.12
N PHE A 170 -6.83 -15.63 -5.18
CA PHE A 170 -6.94 -16.88 -5.93
C PHE A 170 -5.62 -17.26 -6.58
N VAL A 171 -4.92 -16.31 -7.22
CA VAL A 171 -3.59 -16.55 -7.80
C VAL A 171 -2.59 -16.97 -6.72
N ASN A 172 -2.61 -16.33 -5.55
CA ASN A 172 -1.76 -16.71 -4.42
C ASN A 172 -2.08 -18.13 -3.93
N LEU A 173 -3.37 -18.44 -3.74
CA LEU A 173 -3.85 -19.75 -3.30
C LEU A 173 -3.44 -20.86 -4.27
N THR A 174 -3.63 -20.65 -5.57
CA THR A 174 -3.22 -21.61 -6.60
C THR A 174 -1.71 -21.84 -6.59
N ARG A 175 -0.92 -20.80 -6.34
CA ARG A 175 0.55 -20.89 -6.23
C ARG A 175 1.00 -21.67 -5.00
N THR A 176 0.27 -21.55 -3.90
CA THR A 176 0.61 -22.24 -2.65
C THR A 176 0.16 -23.70 -2.65
N TYR A 177 -1.10 -23.98 -3.02
CA TYR A 177 -1.70 -25.31 -2.84
C TYR A 177 -1.80 -26.14 -4.13
N LEU A 178 -1.81 -25.51 -5.30
CA LEU A 178 -1.92 -26.17 -6.61
C LEU A 178 -0.65 -26.00 -7.43
N PHE A 179 0.50 -25.91 -6.76
CA PHE A 179 1.80 -25.74 -7.38
C PHE A 179 2.12 -26.76 -8.49
N PRO A 180 1.83 -28.07 -8.33
CA PRO A 180 2.10 -29.05 -9.40
C PRO A 180 1.31 -28.78 -10.69
N ILE A 181 0.09 -28.25 -10.59
CA ILE A 181 -0.71 -27.86 -11.76
C ILE A 181 -0.07 -26.64 -12.41
N MET A 182 0.36 -25.67 -11.61
CA MET A 182 1.06 -24.48 -12.09
C MET A 182 2.35 -24.85 -12.85
N CYS A 183 3.14 -25.80 -12.38
CA CYS A 183 4.33 -26.28 -13.10
C CYS A 183 4.05 -26.83 -14.49
N LYS A 184 2.84 -27.34 -14.75
CA LYS A 184 2.42 -27.84 -16.07
C LYS A 184 1.91 -26.74 -17.01
N LEU A 185 1.66 -25.53 -16.51
CA LEU A 185 1.22 -24.38 -17.29
C LEU A 185 2.39 -23.68 -18.01
N THR A 186 3.07 -24.41 -18.90
CA THR A 186 4.19 -23.91 -19.71
C THR A 186 3.85 -23.80 -21.20
N GLY A 187 2.58 -23.95 -21.57
CA GLY A 187 2.13 -23.87 -22.96
C GLY A 187 2.53 -22.55 -23.63
N LEU A 188 2.71 -22.60 -24.96
CA LEU A 188 3.17 -21.45 -25.77
C LEU A 188 2.39 -20.17 -25.44
N HIS A 189 1.06 -20.23 -25.42
CA HIS A 189 0.19 -19.09 -25.12
C HIS A 189 0.43 -18.50 -23.72
N ILE A 190 0.66 -19.34 -22.71
CA ILE A 190 0.90 -18.89 -21.33
C ILE A 190 2.24 -18.16 -21.26
N ASN A 191 3.29 -18.73 -21.85
CA ASN A 191 4.60 -18.08 -21.91
C ASN A 191 4.56 -16.80 -22.76
N THR A 192 3.77 -16.75 -23.85
CA THR A 192 3.55 -15.51 -24.61
C THR A 192 2.87 -14.44 -23.76
N ILE A 193 1.83 -14.78 -22.98
CA ILE A 193 1.16 -13.85 -22.06
C ILE A 193 2.14 -13.35 -21.00
N ARG A 194 2.94 -14.24 -20.41
CA ARG A 194 3.92 -13.86 -19.38
C ARG A 194 4.99 -12.93 -19.94
N LYS A 195 5.50 -13.24 -21.13
CA LYS A 195 6.52 -12.46 -21.86
C LYS A 195 6.02 -11.07 -22.27
N HIS A 196 4.75 -10.93 -22.66
CA HIS A 196 4.24 -9.68 -23.21
C HIS A 196 3.30 -8.89 -22.27
N ILE A 197 2.79 -9.49 -21.20
CA ILE A 197 1.78 -8.87 -20.33
C ILE A 197 2.23 -8.90 -18.87
N SER A 198 2.57 -10.06 -18.31
CA SER A 198 2.81 -10.16 -16.86
C SER A 198 4.13 -9.54 -16.41
N LEU A 199 5.24 -9.85 -17.09
CA LEU A 199 6.59 -9.44 -16.68
C LEU A 199 7.00 -8.02 -17.13
N PRO A 200 6.66 -7.53 -18.33
CA PRO A 200 7.16 -6.23 -18.77
C PRO A 200 6.57 -5.02 -18.03
N ALA A 201 7.32 -3.93 -18.05
CA ALA A 201 6.82 -2.61 -17.69
C ALA A 201 5.72 -2.13 -18.65
N ALA A 202 4.87 -1.21 -18.18
CA ALA A 202 3.80 -0.59 -18.95
C ALA A 202 4.25 -0.14 -20.35
N PHE A 203 5.37 0.59 -20.37
CA PHE A 203 6.03 1.08 -21.56
C PHE A 203 7.53 0.79 -21.47
N GLY A 204 8.11 0.22 -22.53
CA GLY A 204 9.51 -0.22 -22.54
C GLY A 204 9.80 -1.37 -21.58
N TYR A 205 11.05 -1.45 -21.10
CA TYR A 205 11.52 -2.51 -20.19
C TYR A 205 11.85 -2.01 -18.76
N LYS A 206 11.76 -0.68 -18.54
CA LYS A 206 12.15 -0.01 -17.29
C LYS A 206 10.99 0.00 -16.30
N HIS A 207 11.00 -0.91 -15.34
CA HIS A 207 10.02 -0.95 -14.24
C HIS A 207 10.63 -0.34 -12.96
N SER A 208 11.83 -0.81 -12.61
CA SER A 208 12.52 -0.43 -11.38
C SER A 208 13.23 0.91 -11.54
N GLN A 209 13.62 1.27 -12.76
CA GLN A 209 14.15 2.60 -13.08
C GLN A 209 13.07 3.67 -13.23
N PRO A 210 13.31 4.90 -12.74
CA PRO A 210 12.42 6.02 -13.02
C PRO A 210 12.49 6.43 -14.50
N PHE A 211 11.34 6.47 -15.16
CA PHE A 211 11.17 7.08 -16.47
C PHE A 211 11.13 8.61 -16.29
N ARG A 212 11.99 9.34 -17.00
CA ARG A 212 12.11 10.81 -16.89
C ARG A 212 11.39 11.48 -18.06
N VAL A 213 10.37 12.26 -17.75
CA VAL A 213 9.65 13.15 -18.69
C VAL A 213 9.92 14.60 -18.28
N LEU A 214 9.95 15.53 -19.25
CA LEU A 214 10.14 16.98 -19.01
C LEU A 214 11.39 17.27 -18.15
N GLN A 215 12.57 16.90 -18.66
CA GLN A 215 13.88 17.13 -17.99
C GLN A 215 13.97 16.59 -16.54
N GLY A 216 13.14 15.60 -16.18
CA GLY A 216 13.18 14.93 -14.87
C GLY A 216 12.27 15.53 -13.80
N ILE A 217 11.44 16.53 -14.14
CA ILE A 217 10.38 17.06 -13.25
C ILE A 217 9.27 16.00 -13.10
N CYS A 218 8.91 15.34 -14.20
CA CYS A 218 7.98 14.22 -14.19
C CYS A 218 8.75 12.91 -14.27
N SER A 219 9.29 12.47 -13.13
CA SER A 219 9.93 11.18 -12.97
C SER A 219 8.91 10.17 -12.42
N MET A 220 8.70 9.02 -13.07
CA MET A 220 7.80 7.97 -12.55
C MET A 220 8.39 6.58 -12.79
N CYS A 221 8.40 5.73 -11.76
CA CYS A 221 8.63 4.30 -11.98
C CYS A 221 7.38 3.73 -12.65
N MET A 222 7.56 3.09 -13.79
CA MET A 222 6.43 2.58 -14.57
C MET A 222 5.88 1.32 -13.89
N PRO A 223 4.56 1.24 -13.64
CA PRO A 223 3.96 -0.01 -13.18
C PRO A 223 4.17 -1.14 -14.21
N THR A 224 4.00 -2.39 -13.80
CA THR A 224 3.92 -3.50 -14.76
C THR A 224 2.69 -3.34 -15.66
N ARG A 225 2.63 -4.01 -16.81
CA ARG A 225 1.44 -3.89 -17.69
C ARG A 225 0.17 -4.36 -17.00
N VAL A 226 0.23 -5.41 -16.19
CA VAL A 226 -0.92 -5.88 -15.38
C VAL A 226 -1.38 -4.82 -14.39
N GLN A 227 -0.45 -4.23 -13.62
CA GLN A 227 -0.78 -3.12 -12.71
C GLN A 227 -1.38 -1.93 -13.46
N SER A 228 -0.86 -1.63 -14.65
CA SER A 228 -1.35 -0.53 -15.50
C SER A 228 -2.77 -0.78 -15.98
N VAL A 229 -3.07 -1.99 -16.47
CA VAL A 229 -4.43 -2.36 -16.90
C VAL A 229 -5.42 -2.23 -15.74
N ILE A 230 -5.07 -2.75 -14.55
CA ILE A 230 -5.90 -2.62 -13.34
C ILE A 230 -6.14 -1.15 -12.99
N VAL A 231 -5.10 -0.31 -13.03
CA VAL A 231 -5.24 1.12 -12.75
C VAL A 231 -6.06 1.84 -13.82
N THR A 232 -5.86 1.54 -15.10
CA THR A 232 -6.59 2.17 -16.20
C THR A 232 -8.08 1.81 -16.15
N LEU A 233 -8.42 0.53 -15.95
CA LEU A 233 -9.81 0.10 -15.79
C LEU A 233 -10.46 0.78 -14.57
N TYR A 234 -9.73 0.89 -13.46
CA TYR A 234 -10.19 1.63 -12.28
C TYR A 234 -10.49 3.10 -12.56
N VAL A 235 -9.54 3.83 -13.17
CA VAL A 235 -9.70 5.25 -13.49
C VAL A 235 -10.83 5.46 -14.47
N MET A 236 -10.95 4.59 -15.49
CA MET A 236 -12.07 4.63 -16.43
C MET A 236 -13.41 4.39 -15.73
N PHE A 237 -13.49 3.43 -14.82
CA PHE A 237 -14.71 3.21 -14.06
C PHE A 237 -15.06 4.41 -13.17
N ALA A 238 -14.09 4.98 -12.44
CA ALA A 238 -14.30 6.18 -11.63
C ALA A 238 -14.78 7.37 -12.48
N PHE A 239 -14.24 7.55 -13.69
CA PHE A 239 -14.69 8.57 -14.62
C PHE A 239 -16.11 8.30 -15.12
N ILE A 240 -16.39 7.09 -15.62
CA ILE A 240 -17.71 6.70 -16.11
C ILE A 240 -18.75 6.85 -14.99
N ALA A 241 -18.43 6.50 -13.74
CA ALA A 241 -19.33 6.60 -12.61
C ALA A 241 -19.82 8.05 -12.32
N CYS A 242 -19.18 9.07 -12.88
CA CYS A 242 -19.59 10.47 -12.70
C CYS A 242 -20.81 10.88 -13.53
N PHE A 243 -21.28 10.08 -14.50
CA PHE A 243 -22.25 10.54 -15.51
C PHE A 243 -23.63 9.84 -15.55
N PRO A 244 -23.77 8.54 -15.21
CA PRO A 244 -25.01 7.81 -15.41
C PRO A 244 -26.20 8.32 -14.58
N GLY A 245 -27.37 8.38 -15.23
CA GLY A 245 -28.66 8.36 -14.54
C GLY A 245 -29.18 9.69 -14.00
N TYR A 246 -28.64 10.84 -14.44
CA TYR A 246 -29.17 12.14 -14.05
C TYR A 246 -30.58 12.37 -14.61
N LYS A 247 -31.56 12.54 -13.72
CA LYS A 247 -32.93 12.91 -14.05
C LYS A 247 -33.10 14.41 -13.87
N ILE A 248 -33.26 15.12 -14.99
CA ILE A 248 -33.42 16.58 -15.04
C ILE A 248 -34.81 16.86 -15.62
N PHE A 249 -35.56 17.79 -15.01
CA PHE A 249 -36.91 18.14 -15.44
C PHE A 249 -37.26 19.58 -15.05
N ASP A 250 -38.21 20.18 -15.77
CA ASP A 250 -38.54 21.61 -15.66
C ASP A 250 -39.25 21.97 -14.35
N GLU A 251 -40.17 21.12 -13.86
CA GLU A 251 -41.01 21.34 -12.67
C GLU A 251 -40.25 21.18 -11.32
N ASN A 252 -38.93 21.39 -11.30
CA ASN A 252 -38.13 21.11 -10.12
C ASN A 252 -38.22 22.25 -9.09
N THR A 253 -38.86 21.99 -7.95
CA THR A 253 -39.06 23.01 -6.89
C THR A 253 -37.83 23.25 -6.00
N VAL A 254 -36.76 22.48 -6.15
CA VAL A 254 -35.53 22.60 -5.34
C VAL A 254 -34.43 23.32 -6.12
N PHE A 255 -34.33 23.07 -7.42
CA PHE A 255 -33.31 23.65 -8.29
C PHE A 255 -33.94 24.21 -9.57
N GLU A 256 -34.02 25.53 -9.66
CA GLU A 256 -34.78 26.27 -10.68
C GLU A 256 -34.35 26.00 -12.13
N SER A 257 -33.06 25.73 -12.40
CA SER A 257 -32.55 25.54 -13.76
C SER A 257 -31.96 24.15 -13.99
N HIS A 258 -32.07 23.66 -15.23
CA HIS A 258 -31.43 22.42 -15.67
C HIS A 258 -29.92 22.41 -15.41
N ALA A 259 -29.26 23.56 -15.62
CA ALA A 259 -27.84 23.71 -15.33
C ALA A 259 -27.53 23.62 -13.83
N THR A 260 -28.39 24.15 -12.96
CA THR A 260 -28.25 24.03 -11.49
C THR A 260 -28.48 22.59 -11.03
N GLN A 261 -29.49 21.91 -11.58
CA GLN A 261 -29.75 20.48 -11.31
C GLN A 261 -28.53 19.63 -11.66
N LEU A 262 -28.01 19.76 -12.89
CA LEU A 262 -26.83 18.99 -13.33
C LEU A 262 -25.60 19.26 -12.46
N ARG A 263 -25.31 20.54 -12.18
CA ARG A 263 -24.17 20.92 -11.33
C ARG A 263 -24.29 20.33 -9.92
N ARG A 264 -25.48 20.39 -9.31
CA ARG A 264 -25.70 19.82 -7.98
C ARG A 264 -25.52 18.31 -7.97
N TYR A 265 -26.12 17.60 -8.93
CA TYR A 265 -26.03 16.14 -8.97
C TYR A 265 -24.59 15.68 -9.24
N LEU A 266 -23.87 16.35 -10.14
CA LEU A 266 -22.46 16.08 -10.41
C LEU A 266 -21.59 16.37 -9.18
N ALA A 267 -21.82 17.49 -8.50
CA ALA A 267 -21.08 17.85 -7.29
C ALA A 267 -21.24 16.80 -6.19
N ASN A 268 -22.48 16.36 -5.92
CA ASN A 268 -22.73 15.30 -4.95
C ASN A 268 -22.10 13.98 -5.39
N ARG A 269 -22.24 13.61 -6.67
CA ARG A 269 -21.69 12.37 -7.21
C ARG A 269 -20.19 12.27 -6.99
N THR A 270 -19.44 13.29 -7.41
CA THR A 270 -17.97 13.28 -7.31
C THR A 270 -17.50 13.31 -5.85
N GLY A 271 -18.20 14.02 -4.96
CA GLY A 271 -17.94 14.00 -3.53
C GLY A 271 -18.10 12.60 -2.93
N ILE A 272 -19.24 11.95 -3.16
CA ILE A 272 -19.53 10.61 -2.61
C ILE A 272 -18.55 9.56 -3.15
N LEU A 273 -18.24 9.60 -4.46
CA LEU A 273 -17.25 8.72 -5.06
C LEU A 273 -15.85 8.92 -4.44
N ALA A 274 -15.48 10.16 -4.08
CA ALA A 274 -14.22 10.43 -3.37
C ALA A 274 -14.23 9.85 -1.94
N PHE A 275 -15.30 10.08 -1.18
CA PHE A 275 -15.46 9.56 0.18
C PHE A 275 -15.37 8.03 0.26
N ALA A 276 -16.02 7.32 -0.66
CA ALA A 276 -16.03 5.86 -0.69
C ALA A 276 -14.63 5.23 -0.74
N GLN A 277 -13.64 5.95 -1.28
CA GLN A 277 -12.27 5.44 -1.46
C GLN A 277 -11.39 5.59 -0.21
N LEU A 278 -11.81 6.37 0.80
CA LEU A 278 -10.97 6.71 1.96
C LEU A 278 -10.39 5.48 2.69
N PRO A 279 -11.16 4.42 3.02
CA PRO A 279 -10.59 3.29 3.76
C PRO A 279 -9.52 2.54 2.96
N LEU A 280 -9.74 2.36 1.65
CA LEU A 280 -8.77 1.71 0.76
C LEU A 280 -7.49 2.54 0.63
N LEU A 281 -7.62 3.87 0.59
CA LEU A 281 -6.48 4.77 0.48
C LEU A 281 -5.49 4.55 1.64
N PHE A 282 -5.98 4.47 2.88
CA PHE A 282 -5.16 4.20 4.07
C PHE A 282 -4.67 2.76 4.13
N LEU A 283 -5.52 1.78 3.79
CA LEU A 283 -5.16 0.36 3.79
C LEU A 283 -3.96 0.08 2.88
N PHE A 284 -3.96 0.64 1.67
CA PHE A 284 -2.91 0.38 0.68
C PHE A 284 -1.61 1.15 0.96
N ALA A 285 -1.62 2.15 1.85
CA ALA A 285 -0.41 2.83 2.32
C ALA A 285 0.22 2.18 3.57
N GLY A 286 -0.52 1.34 4.31
CA GLY A 286 -0.06 0.75 5.56
C GLY A 286 1.08 -0.26 5.36
N ARG A 287 2.07 -0.25 6.28
CA ARG A 287 3.14 -1.26 6.32
C ARG A 287 2.62 -2.62 6.80
N ASN A 288 1.60 -2.60 7.65
CA ASN A 288 0.90 -3.77 8.19
C ASN A 288 -0.39 -4.06 7.41
N ASN A 289 -0.30 -4.01 6.07
CA ASN A 289 -1.44 -4.29 5.21
C ASN A 289 -1.70 -5.80 5.12
N ILE A 290 -2.79 -6.26 5.74
CA ILE A 290 -3.24 -7.66 5.75
C ILE A 290 -3.44 -8.20 4.31
N MET A 291 -3.79 -7.33 3.36
CA MET A 291 -4.01 -7.74 1.97
C MET A 291 -2.73 -8.21 1.28
N MET A 292 -1.54 -7.84 1.79
CA MET A 292 -0.27 -8.38 1.33
C MET A 292 -0.18 -9.90 1.56
N TRP A 293 -0.71 -10.38 2.69
CA TRP A 293 -0.67 -11.82 2.99
C TRP A 293 -1.70 -12.58 2.17
N VAL A 294 -2.87 -11.98 1.96
CA VAL A 294 -3.96 -12.57 1.18
C VAL A 294 -3.56 -12.71 -0.29
N THR A 295 -3.05 -11.64 -0.89
CA THR A 295 -2.73 -11.58 -2.32
C THR A 295 -1.32 -12.05 -2.67
N GLY A 296 -0.41 -12.12 -1.69
CA GLY A 296 1.02 -12.37 -1.92
C GLY A 296 1.74 -11.21 -2.64
N TRP A 297 1.11 -10.04 -2.74
CA TRP A 297 1.71 -8.86 -3.38
C TRP A 297 2.64 -8.10 -2.43
N SER A 298 3.65 -7.46 -3.02
CA SER A 298 4.60 -6.62 -2.30
C SER A 298 3.97 -5.29 -1.86
N PHE A 299 4.56 -4.68 -0.83
CA PHE A 299 4.20 -3.32 -0.40
C PHE A 299 4.29 -2.32 -1.56
N ASP A 300 5.30 -2.47 -2.41
CA ASP A 300 5.50 -1.62 -3.59
C ASP A 300 4.31 -1.68 -4.56
N THR A 301 3.70 -2.86 -4.73
CA THR A 301 2.49 -3.03 -5.55
C THR A 301 1.30 -2.29 -4.94
N PHE A 302 1.06 -2.44 -3.63
CA PHE A 302 0.00 -1.69 -2.95
C PHE A 302 0.23 -0.18 -2.99
N ASN A 303 1.49 0.26 -2.87
CA ASN A 303 1.83 1.67 -2.95
C ASN A 303 1.60 2.24 -4.36
N VAL A 304 1.74 1.45 -5.44
CA VAL A 304 1.27 1.84 -6.78
C VAL A 304 -0.22 2.14 -6.75
N TYR A 305 -1.03 1.25 -6.18
CA TYR A 305 -2.48 1.43 -6.11
C TYR A 305 -2.88 2.60 -5.20
N HIS A 306 -2.26 2.76 -4.03
CA HIS A 306 -2.44 3.91 -3.14
C HIS A 306 -2.27 5.23 -3.90
N ARG A 307 -1.18 5.39 -4.67
CA ARG A 307 -0.92 6.63 -5.42
C ARG A 307 -1.99 6.93 -6.46
N TRP A 308 -2.51 5.92 -7.17
CA TRP A 308 -3.53 6.13 -8.19
C TRP A 308 -4.91 6.36 -7.58
N ILE A 309 -5.27 5.66 -6.50
CA ILE A 309 -6.48 5.94 -5.72
C ILE A 309 -6.44 7.38 -5.19
N ALA A 310 -5.31 7.82 -4.61
CA ALA A 310 -5.14 9.18 -4.11
C ALA A 310 -5.39 10.23 -5.20
N ARG A 311 -4.78 10.06 -6.38
CA ARG A 311 -4.93 10.98 -7.51
C ARG A 311 -6.37 11.05 -8.01
N THR A 312 -7.02 9.90 -8.17
CA THR A 312 -8.42 9.83 -8.60
C THR A 312 -9.35 10.47 -7.56
N MET A 313 -9.18 10.15 -6.28
CA MET A 313 -9.95 10.73 -5.18
C MET A 313 -9.80 12.25 -5.12
N VAL A 314 -8.58 12.76 -5.22
CA VAL A 314 -8.32 14.21 -5.21
C VAL A 314 -8.89 14.89 -6.46
N ALA A 315 -8.82 14.29 -7.64
CA ALA A 315 -9.44 14.83 -8.85
C ALA A 315 -10.97 14.91 -8.73
N LEU A 316 -11.60 13.90 -8.12
CA LEU A 316 -13.02 13.91 -7.81
C LEU A 316 -13.36 14.99 -6.77
N ALA A 317 -12.56 15.12 -5.71
CA ALA A 317 -12.73 16.12 -4.66
C ALA A 317 -12.56 17.56 -5.18
N ILE A 318 -11.61 17.81 -6.09
CA ILE A 318 -11.45 19.09 -6.79
C ILE A 318 -12.70 19.36 -7.63
N THR A 319 -13.18 18.38 -8.38
CA THR A 319 -14.40 18.53 -9.19
C THR A 319 -15.62 18.85 -8.31
N HIS A 320 -15.77 18.17 -7.17
CA HIS A 320 -16.77 18.46 -6.15
C HIS A 320 -16.66 19.90 -5.63
N GLY A 321 -15.47 20.32 -5.19
CA GLY A 321 -15.24 21.66 -4.66
C GLY A 321 -15.47 22.77 -5.70
N VAL A 322 -14.99 22.60 -6.93
CA VAL A 322 -15.20 23.56 -8.03
C VAL A 322 -16.68 23.67 -8.39
N THR A 323 -17.38 22.55 -8.54
CA THR A 323 -18.81 22.56 -8.89
C THR A 323 -19.66 23.17 -7.77
N TYR A 324 -19.35 22.90 -6.50
CA TYR A 324 -19.98 23.57 -5.37
C TYR A 324 -19.68 25.07 -5.32
N THR A 325 -18.44 25.48 -5.59
CA THR A 325 -18.07 26.90 -5.63
C THR A 325 -18.87 27.65 -6.70
N ILE A 326 -19.01 27.06 -7.89
CA ILE A 326 -19.82 27.61 -9.00
C ILE A 326 -21.31 27.61 -8.64
N LEU A 327 -21.80 26.59 -7.94
CA LEU A 327 -23.20 26.49 -7.51
C LEU A 327 -23.55 27.57 -6.48
N THR A 328 -22.67 27.78 -5.49
CA THR A 328 -22.86 28.75 -4.42
C THR A 328 -22.75 30.19 -4.93
N GLY A 329 -21.84 30.46 -5.88
CA GLY A 329 -21.79 31.71 -6.64
C GLY A 329 -21.81 32.96 -5.75
N LYS A 330 -22.90 33.74 -5.80
CA LYS A 330 -23.06 34.98 -5.02
C LYS A 330 -23.14 34.76 -3.51
N PHE A 331 -23.44 33.54 -3.05
CA PHE A 331 -23.55 33.18 -1.64
C PHE A 331 -22.25 32.62 -1.05
N LEU A 332 -21.14 32.71 -1.79
CA LEU A 332 -19.87 32.13 -1.35
C LEU A 332 -19.36 32.81 -0.08
N SER A 333 -19.51 34.13 0.03
CA SER A 333 -19.08 34.90 1.20
C SER A 333 -19.86 34.55 2.47
N SER A 334 -21.14 34.18 2.34
CA SER A 334 -21.96 33.75 3.48
C SER A 334 -21.78 32.28 3.84
N SER A 335 -21.39 31.44 2.87
CA SER A 335 -21.17 30.00 3.10
C SER A 335 -19.77 29.70 3.64
N TYR A 336 -18.77 30.52 3.31
CA TYR A 336 -17.38 30.30 3.73
C TYR A 336 -17.15 30.25 5.25
N PRO A 337 -17.86 31.07 6.09
CA PRO A 337 -17.75 30.97 7.54
C PRO A 337 -18.36 29.70 8.14
N GLU A 338 -19.15 28.93 7.39
CA GLU A 338 -19.73 27.67 7.88
C GLU A 338 -18.63 26.61 8.02
N LEU A 339 -18.56 25.97 9.20
CA LEU A 339 -17.45 25.07 9.54
C LEU A 339 -17.28 23.94 8.53
N TYR A 340 -18.36 23.28 8.09
CA TYR A 340 -18.27 22.19 7.12
C TYR A 340 -17.72 22.67 5.76
N PHE A 341 -18.09 23.89 5.33
CA PHE A 341 -17.65 24.43 4.04
C PHE A 341 -16.16 24.78 4.09
N PHE A 342 -15.75 25.50 5.14
CA PHE A 342 -14.36 25.85 5.38
C PHE A 342 -13.46 24.60 5.49
N MET A 343 -13.89 23.60 6.26
CA MET A 343 -13.13 22.36 6.45
C MET A 343 -13.05 21.52 5.16
N GLY A 344 -14.08 21.57 4.31
CA GLY A 344 -14.05 20.99 2.97
C GLY A 344 -12.99 21.64 2.07
N VAL A 345 -12.84 22.96 2.13
CA VAL A 345 -11.77 23.69 1.41
C VAL A 345 -10.39 23.29 1.91
N ILE A 346 -10.19 23.22 3.24
CA ILE A 346 -8.93 22.76 3.84
C ILE A 346 -8.59 21.33 3.40
N ALA A 347 -9.58 20.43 3.34
CA ALA A 347 -9.39 19.07 2.85
C ALA A 347 -8.94 19.05 1.38
N VAL A 348 -9.61 19.75 0.47
CA VAL A 348 -9.23 19.77 -0.96
C VAL A 348 -7.83 20.36 -1.16
N ILE A 349 -7.48 21.43 -0.44
CA ILE A 349 -6.15 22.05 -0.51
C ILE A 349 -5.09 21.07 0.00
N SER A 350 -5.31 20.46 1.17
CA SER A 350 -4.37 19.50 1.78
C SER A 350 -4.15 18.28 0.88
N GLY A 351 -5.23 17.70 0.34
CA GLY A 351 -5.18 16.58 -0.60
C GLY A 351 -4.44 16.92 -1.90
N SER A 352 -4.71 18.11 -2.46
CA SER A 352 -4.04 18.59 -3.67
C SER A 352 -2.53 18.80 -3.43
N PHE A 353 -2.17 19.42 -2.32
CA PHE A 353 -0.76 19.61 -1.97
C PHE A 353 -0.05 18.27 -1.72
N MET A 354 -0.71 17.31 -1.06
CA MET A 354 -0.19 15.94 -0.89
C MET A 354 0.13 15.27 -2.23
N CYS A 355 -0.74 15.40 -3.23
CA CYS A 355 -0.49 14.88 -4.57
C CYS A 355 0.73 15.54 -5.25
N ILE A 356 0.92 16.85 -5.06
CA ILE A 356 2.07 17.60 -5.61
C ILE A 356 3.38 17.18 -4.92
N GLN A 357 3.45 17.20 -3.59
CA GLN A 357 4.67 16.78 -2.89
C GLN A 357 4.97 15.28 -3.07
N GLY A 358 3.95 14.47 -3.33
CA GLY A 358 4.08 13.03 -3.62
C GLY A 358 4.69 12.72 -4.99
N LEU A 359 4.92 13.73 -5.83
CA LEU A 359 5.66 13.56 -7.07
C LEU A 359 7.07 13.05 -6.76
N HIS A 360 7.55 12.11 -7.57
CA HIS A 360 8.89 11.51 -7.40
C HIS A 360 9.98 12.57 -7.29
N PHE A 361 9.87 13.68 -8.02
CA PHE A 361 10.87 14.75 -7.99
C PHE A 361 11.19 15.25 -6.58
N PHE A 362 10.15 15.53 -5.78
CA PHE A 362 10.27 15.99 -4.40
C PHE A 362 10.64 14.82 -3.47
N ARG A 363 9.87 13.73 -3.53
CA ARG A 363 10.07 12.53 -2.69
C ARG A 363 11.48 11.96 -2.77
N SER A 364 12.07 11.87 -3.96
CA SER A 364 13.39 11.23 -4.13
C SER A 364 14.56 12.12 -3.68
N ARG A 365 14.34 13.43 -3.52
CA ARG A 365 15.38 14.40 -3.13
C ARG A 365 15.32 14.74 -1.65
N TRP A 366 14.11 14.88 -1.12
CA TRP A 366 13.85 15.32 0.25
C TRP A 366 12.89 14.38 0.95
N TYR A 367 13.22 13.08 0.99
CA TYR A 367 12.33 12.03 1.51
C TYR A 367 11.82 12.31 2.93
N GLU A 368 12.70 12.67 3.87
CA GLU A 368 12.32 12.92 5.27
C GLU A 368 11.35 14.12 5.39
N VAL A 369 11.63 15.20 4.65
CA VAL A 369 10.77 16.41 4.63
C VAL A 369 9.42 16.08 4.01
N PHE A 370 9.42 15.38 2.87
CA PHE A 370 8.22 14.87 2.22
C PHE A 370 7.37 14.06 3.20
N LEU A 371 7.97 13.08 3.89
CA LEU A 371 7.23 12.19 4.78
C LEU A 371 6.57 12.95 5.93
N ILE A 372 7.29 13.87 6.59
CA ILE A 372 6.75 14.68 7.70
C ILE A 372 5.59 15.55 7.22
N ILE A 373 5.79 16.31 6.14
CA ILE A 373 4.74 17.19 5.59
C ILE A 373 3.54 16.36 5.11
N HIS A 374 3.75 15.18 4.53
CA HIS A 374 2.69 14.28 4.11
C HIS A 374 1.85 13.76 5.26
N ILE A 375 2.45 13.37 6.38
CA ILE A 375 1.70 12.93 7.56
C ILE A 375 0.92 14.09 8.19
N ILE A 376 1.52 15.28 8.32
CA ILE A 376 0.81 16.47 8.84
C ILE A 376 -0.39 16.80 7.96
N LEU A 377 -0.22 16.83 6.63
CA LEU A 377 -1.32 17.09 5.71
C LEU A 377 -2.35 15.95 5.67
N ALA A 378 -1.96 14.71 5.91
CA ALA A 378 -2.89 13.59 6.03
C ALA A 378 -3.78 13.73 7.28
N VAL A 379 -3.22 14.19 8.41
CA VAL A 379 -4.00 14.55 9.61
C VAL A 379 -4.97 15.69 9.29
N LEU A 380 -4.47 16.79 8.71
CA LEU A 380 -5.30 17.94 8.36
C LEU A 380 -6.40 17.59 7.35
N PHE A 381 -6.09 16.77 6.34
CA PHE A 381 -7.05 16.24 5.39
C PHE A 381 -8.13 15.41 6.10
N THR A 382 -7.73 14.49 6.98
CA THR A 382 -8.67 13.62 7.70
C THR A 382 -9.58 14.42 8.63
N MET A 383 -9.03 15.40 9.36
CA MET A 383 -9.81 16.33 10.19
C MET A 383 -10.75 17.19 9.34
N GLY A 384 -10.26 17.74 8.24
CA GLY A 384 -11.07 18.54 7.32
C GLY A 384 -12.26 17.75 6.77
N VAL A 385 -12.01 16.50 6.35
CA VAL A 385 -13.06 15.59 5.87
C VAL A 385 -14.03 15.19 7.00
N TRP A 386 -13.54 14.97 8.23
CA TRP A 386 -14.39 14.64 9.39
C TRP A 386 -15.41 15.74 9.68
N PHE A 387 -14.94 16.99 9.84
CA PHE A 387 -15.82 18.12 10.13
C PHE A 387 -16.68 18.51 8.93
N HIS A 388 -16.17 18.33 7.70
CA HIS A 388 -16.98 18.48 6.50
C HIS A 388 -18.14 17.48 6.46
N ALA A 389 -17.90 16.23 6.89
CA ALA A 389 -18.87 15.14 6.92
C ALA A 389 -19.89 15.21 8.07
N ASP A 390 -19.67 16.05 9.09
CA ASP A 390 -20.52 16.13 10.28
C ASP A 390 -21.94 16.63 9.93
N ASP A 391 -22.02 17.72 9.16
CA ASP A 391 -23.29 18.32 8.75
C ASP A 391 -23.95 17.59 7.56
N VAL A 392 -23.15 16.98 6.68
CA VAL A 392 -23.64 16.36 5.42
C VAL A 392 -23.86 14.85 5.53
N GLY A 393 -23.36 14.22 6.59
CA GLY A 393 -23.30 12.76 6.76
C GLY A 393 -22.03 12.13 6.15
N PHE A 394 -21.99 10.79 6.09
CA PHE A 394 -20.87 10.00 5.53
C PHE A 394 -19.62 9.83 6.43
N GLN A 395 -19.71 10.18 7.73
CA GLN A 395 -18.63 9.98 8.71
C GLN A 395 -18.19 8.52 8.86
N GLU A 396 -19.08 7.56 8.56
CA GLU A 396 -18.82 6.12 8.55
C GLU A 396 -17.53 5.76 7.78
N TRP A 397 -17.31 6.41 6.63
CA TRP A 397 -16.13 6.19 5.78
C TRP A 397 -14.84 6.72 6.43
N VAL A 398 -14.95 7.80 7.18
CA VAL A 398 -13.84 8.39 7.94
C VAL A 398 -13.50 7.50 9.13
N TYR A 399 -14.50 6.98 9.85
CA TYR A 399 -14.30 6.03 10.95
C TYR A 399 -13.55 4.79 10.48
N ALA A 400 -13.96 4.22 9.34
CA ALA A 400 -13.27 3.08 8.73
C ALA A 400 -11.81 3.40 8.35
N ALA A 401 -11.54 4.58 7.77
CA ALA A 401 -10.19 5.01 7.42
C ALA A 401 -9.30 5.21 8.67
N VAL A 402 -9.81 5.87 9.71
CA VAL A 402 -9.10 6.08 10.98
C VAL A 402 -8.82 4.75 11.67
N ALA A 403 -9.76 3.81 11.68
CA ALA A 403 -9.56 2.49 12.26
C ALA A 403 -8.42 1.71 11.58
N VAL A 404 -8.37 1.74 10.24
CA VAL A 404 -7.27 1.11 9.48
C VAL A 404 -5.93 1.77 9.80
N TRP A 405 -5.89 3.10 9.88
CA TRP A 405 -4.67 3.83 10.16
C TRP A 405 -4.13 3.61 11.59
N ALA A 406 -5.04 3.58 12.56
CA ALA A 406 -4.74 3.28 13.96
C ALA A 406 -4.23 1.85 14.13
N PHE A 407 -4.85 0.87 13.45
CA PHE A 407 -4.39 -0.52 13.45
C PHE A 407 -2.95 -0.63 12.93
N ASP A 408 -2.63 0.05 11.81
CA ASP A 408 -1.27 0.02 11.26
C ASP A 408 -0.23 0.54 12.26
N HIS A 409 -0.53 1.63 12.98
CA HIS A 409 0.39 2.18 14.00
C HIS A 409 0.49 1.29 15.24
N LEU A 410 -0.63 0.77 15.74
CA LEU A 410 -0.62 -0.16 16.87
C LEU A 410 0.21 -1.40 16.56
N ALA A 411 0.08 -1.96 15.35
CA ALA A 411 0.87 -3.10 14.91
C ALA A 411 2.38 -2.81 14.88
N ARG A 412 2.79 -1.58 14.52
CA ARG A 412 4.21 -1.15 14.57
C ARG A 412 4.74 -1.16 16.00
N TYR A 413 4.00 -0.56 16.94
CA TYR A 413 4.41 -0.53 18.35
C TYR A 413 4.51 -1.94 18.95
N LEU A 414 3.56 -2.81 18.64
CA LEU A 414 3.58 -4.21 19.08
C LEU A 414 4.79 -4.97 18.50
N ARG A 415 5.17 -4.71 17.25
CA ARG A 415 6.37 -5.31 16.64
C ARG A 415 7.68 -4.84 17.28
N ILE A 416 7.75 -3.58 17.68
CA ILE A 416 8.90 -3.04 18.45
C ILE A 416 8.96 -3.70 19.82
N LEU A 417 7.83 -3.81 20.51
CA LEU A 417 7.73 -4.50 21.80
C LEU A 417 8.17 -5.96 21.67
N PHE A 418 7.65 -6.67 20.66
CA PHE A 418 8.02 -8.06 20.38
C PHE A 418 9.45 -8.23 19.89
N SER A 419 10.18 -7.17 19.54
CA SER A 419 11.60 -7.27 19.19
C SER A 419 12.53 -7.01 20.39
N GLY A 420 11.98 -6.60 21.54
CA GLY A 420 12.74 -6.32 22.77
C GLY A 420 12.82 -4.83 23.13
N VAL A 421 12.05 -3.97 22.47
CA VAL A 421 12.04 -2.50 22.63
C VAL A 421 13.42 -1.91 22.30
N ILE A 422 14.35 -1.87 23.25
CA ILE A 422 15.71 -1.35 23.06
C ILE A 422 16.66 -2.52 22.83
N CYS A 423 17.20 -2.60 21.62
CA CYS A 423 18.18 -3.59 21.21
C CYS A 423 19.58 -2.96 21.18
N ASN A 424 20.61 -3.76 21.48
CA ASN A 424 22.00 -3.38 21.29
C ASN A 424 22.47 -3.89 19.92
N GLY A 425 22.93 -2.99 19.06
CA GLY A 425 23.50 -3.33 17.76
C GLY A 425 25.01 -3.08 17.75
N GLN A 426 25.79 -4.09 17.40
CA GLN A 426 27.22 -3.95 17.13
C GLN A 426 27.40 -3.59 15.65
N PHE A 427 27.85 -2.36 15.39
CA PHE A 427 28.10 -1.86 14.04
C PHE A 427 29.59 -1.95 13.74
N SER A 428 29.96 -2.51 12.59
CA SER A 428 31.33 -2.62 12.12
C SER A 428 31.46 -2.23 10.64
N VAL A 429 32.49 -1.45 10.31
CA VAL A 429 32.81 -1.13 8.91
C VAL A 429 33.49 -2.33 8.27
N VAL A 430 32.92 -2.84 7.18
CA VAL A 430 33.47 -4.00 6.44
C VAL A 430 34.08 -3.61 5.10
N ASP A 431 33.68 -2.48 4.53
CA ASP A 431 34.23 -1.95 3.28
C ASP A 431 34.29 -0.43 3.35
N HIS A 432 35.51 0.11 3.31
CA HIS A 432 35.75 1.55 3.33
C HIS A 432 35.46 2.22 1.99
N GLU A 433 35.77 1.56 0.88
CA GLU A 433 35.65 2.13 -0.46
C GLU A 433 34.18 2.26 -0.86
N HIS A 434 33.38 1.23 -0.56
CA HIS A 434 31.96 1.21 -0.87
C HIS A 434 31.06 1.58 0.32
N GLN A 435 31.68 1.94 1.44
CA GLN A 435 31.05 2.41 2.67
C GLN A 435 29.98 1.43 3.19
N ILE A 436 30.36 0.16 3.32
CA ILE A 436 29.47 -0.91 3.79
C ILE A 436 29.71 -1.14 5.28
N VAL A 437 28.62 -1.22 6.03
CA VAL A 437 28.61 -1.48 7.47
C VAL A 437 27.80 -2.75 7.72
N ARG A 438 28.36 -3.65 8.51
CA ARG A 438 27.69 -4.83 9.05
C ARG A 438 27.16 -4.50 10.45
N VAL A 439 25.96 -4.96 10.75
CA VAL A 439 25.31 -4.76 12.05
C VAL A 439 24.82 -6.10 12.57
N GLU A 440 25.24 -6.45 13.78
CA GLU A 440 24.74 -7.62 14.49
C GLU A 440 23.90 -7.17 15.69
N ILE A 441 22.65 -7.63 15.74
CA ILE A 441 21.65 -7.15 16.70
C ILE A 441 21.17 -8.32 17.55
N ALA A 442 21.28 -8.16 18.87
CA ALA A 442 20.63 -9.02 19.84
C ALA A 442 19.16 -8.58 20.00
N TYR A 443 18.21 -9.51 19.85
CA TYR A 443 16.77 -9.26 19.90
C TYR A 443 16.05 -10.32 20.75
N SER A 444 14.79 -10.09 21.08
CA SER A 444 13.96 -10.92 21.97
C SER A 444 13.69 -12.36 21.53
N LYS A 445 13.97 -12.71 20.25
CA LYS A 445 13.67 -14.03 19.63
C LYS A 445 12.20 -14.45 19.64
N LEU A 446 11.26 -13.55 19.94
CA LEU A 446 9.81 -13.84 19.93
C LEU A 446 9.24 -14.06 18.53
N TRP A 447 10.02 -13.76 17.49
CA TRP A 447 9.70 -14.01 16.10
C TRP A 447 10.92 -14.63 15.41
N LYS A 448 10.69 -15.34 14.29
CA LYS A 448 11.74 -16.04 13.54
C LYS A 448 12.15 -15.26 12.31
N VAL A 449 13.42 -15.32 11.96
CA VAL A 449 13.94 -14.81 10.69
C VAL A 449 13.54 -15.77 9.56
N TYR A 450 13.12 -15.22 8.43
CA TYR A 450 12.79 -15.96 7.22
C TYR A 450 13.34 -15.23 5.98
N PRO A 451 13.56 -15.92 4.86
CA PRO A 451 14.02 -15.29 3.63
C PRO A 451 13.05 -14.22 3.12
N GLY A 452 13.59 -13.10 2.64
CA GLY A 452 12.79 -11.94 2.23
C GLY A 452 12.32 -11.05 3.40
N ALA A 453 12.68 -11.40 4.64
CA ALA A 453 12.36 -10.56 5.79
C ALA A 453 13.22 -9.29 5.82
N HIS A 454 12.60 -8.18 6.25
CA HIS A 454 13.27 -6.92 6.53
C HIS A 454 12.70 -6.28 7.79
N VAL A 455 13.45 -5.37 8.39
CA VAL A 455 13.06 -4.62 9.58
C VAL A 455 13.29 -3.14 9.37
N PHE A 456 12.54 -2.30 10.07
CA PHE A 456 12.85 -0.88 10.19
C PHE A 456 13.66 -0.65 11.46
N ILE A 457 14.83 -0.02 11.31
CA ILE A 457 15.69 0.32 12.43
C ILE A 457 15.50 1.80 12.77
N TYR A 458 15.35 2.07 14.06
CA TYR A 458 15.39 3.39 14.65
C TYR A 458 16.67 3.53 15.47
N VAL A 459 17.61 4.36 15.00
CA VAL A 459 18.85 4.56 15.75
C VAL A 459 18.62 5.64 16.79
N LEU A 460 18.80 5.29 18.07
CA LEU A 460 18.50 6.17 19.20
C LEU A 460 19.56 7.26 19.35
N THR A 461 19.44 8.30 18.52
CA THR A 461 20.25 9.52 18.57
C THR A 461 19.41 10.69 19.11
N PRO A 462 20.01 11.66 19.82
CA PRO A 462 19.26 12.72 20.52
C PRO A 462 18.28 13.50 19.62
N TRP A 463 18.63 13.72 18.35
CA TRP A 463 17.89 14.61 17.46
C TRP A 463 17.15 13.90 16.32
N LYS A 464 17.26 12.57 16.17
CA LYS A 464 16.73 11.84 15.00
C LYS A 464 16.28 10.41 15.32
N PHE A 465 15.88 10.16 16.56
CA PHE A 465 15.43 8.84 17.02
C PHE A 465 14.13 8.37 16.34
N TRP A 466 13.39 9.25 15.66
CA TRP A 466 12.17 8.92 14.93
C TRP A 466 12.40 8.50 13.47
N GLU A 467 13.61 8.68 12.93
CA GLU A 467 13.95 8.26 11.57
C GLU A 467 13.98 6.72 11.52
N SER A 468 13.11 6.14 10.68
CA SER A 468 12.99 4.69 10.50
C SER A 468 13.59 4.29 9.16
N HIS A 469 14.57 3.40 9.15
CA HIS A 469 15.19 2.95 7.91
C HIS A 469 15.04 1.44 7.69
N PRO A 470 14.52 1.02 6.52
CA PRO A 470 14.34 -0.39 6.20
C PRO A 470 15.65 -1.06 5.84
N PHE A 471 15.89 -2.25 6.39
CA PHE A 471 17.01 -3.11 6.04
C PHE A 471 16.61 -4.57 6.01
N THR A 472 17.11 -5.28 5.00
CA THR A 472 16.99 -6.74 4.91
C THR A 472 17.73 -7.39 6.08
N ILE A 473 17.07 -8.37 6.70
CA ILE A 473 17.70 -9.21 7.71
C ILE A 473 18.12 -10.53 7.09
N TYR A 474 19.28 -11.03 7.49
CA TYR A 474 19.75 -12.36 7.15
C TYR A 474 20.45 -12.99 8.34
N GLN A 475 20.69 -14.30 8.27
CA GLN A 475 21.36 -15.05 9.32
C GLN A 475 22.75 -15.46 8.82
N SER A 476 23.78 -14.70 9.19
CA SER A 476 25.18 -15.11 8.98
C SER A 476 25.50 -16.33 9.86
N PRO A 477 26.38 -17.25 9.44
CA PRO A 477 26.81 -18.39 10.26
C PRO A 477 27.26 -17.98 11.67
N LYS A 478 28.10 -16.94 11.78
CA LYS A 478 28.57 -16.39 13.07
C LYS A 478 27.43 -15.80 13.92
N ALA A 479 26.48 -15.13 13.28
CA ALA A 479 25.34 -14.56 14.00
C ALA A 479 24.37 -15.65 14.49
N MET A 480 24.26 -16.77 13.77
CA MET A 480 23.44 -17.91 14.18
C MET A 480 23.93 -18.54 15.49
N GLU A 481 25.25 -18.62 15.69
CA GLU A 481 25.85 -19.15 16.94
C GLU A 481 25.38 -18.37 18.17
N ASN A 482 25.32 -17.04 18.06
CA ASN A 482 24.88 -16.14 19.13
C ASN A 482 23.34 -15.95 19.14
N GLY A 483 22.64 -16.45 18.12
CA GLY A 483 21.22 -16.21 17.88
C GLY A 483 20.88 -14.74 17.57
N ASN A 484 21.83 -13.99 17.02
CA ASN A 484 21.67 -12.61 16.58
C ASN A 484 21.11 -12.54 15.16
N ILE A 485 20.59 -11.37 14.77
CA ILE A 485 20.28 -11.06 13.37
C ILE A 485 21.41 -10.24 12.75
N SER A 486 21.70 -10.47 11.47
CA SER A 486 22.68 -9.71 10.71
C SER A 486 22.00 -8.79 9.71
N ILE A 487 22.55 -7.59 9.58
CA ILE A 487 22.12 -6.59 8.62
C ILE A 487 23.37 -6.03 7.95
N MET A 488 23.32 -5.84 6.64
CA MET A 488 24.31 -5.03 5.94
C MET A 488 23.64 -3.78 5.39
N LEU A 489 24.25 -2.64 5.68
CA LEU A 489 23.82 -1.36 5.14
C LEU A 489 24.94 -0.70 4.37
N LYS A 490 24.57 -0.07 3.26
CA LYS A 490 25.45 0.80 2.49
C LYS A 490 25.20 2.24 2.90
N ALA A 491 26.25 2.97 3.27
CA ALA A 491 26.14 4.38 3.57
C ALA A 491 25.68 5.14 2.31
N LYS A 492 24.66 5.98 2.48
CA LYS A 492 24.16 6.90 1.45
C LYS A 492 24.23 8.33 1.97
N SER A 493 23.11 9.04 2.02
CA SER A 493 22.97 10.34 2.67
C SER A 493 22.23 10.19 4.01
N GLY A 494 22.23 11.25 4.83
CA GLY A 494 21.47 11.28 6.08
C GLY A 494 22.02 10.35 7.16
N MET A 495 21.14 9.51 7.75
CA MET A 495 21.47 8.68 8.92
C MET A 495 22.62 7.71 8.67
N THR A 496 22.57 6.96 7.56
CA THR A 496 23.55 5.90 7.27
C THR A 496 24.97 6.45 7.12
N LEU A 497 25.13 7.63 6.51
CA LEU A 497 26.44 8.29 6.40
C LEU A 497 26.97 8.78 7.74
N ARG A 498 26.09 9.29 8.61
CA ARG A 498 26.49 9.71 9.97
C ARG A 498 26.95 8.53 10.80
N ILE A 499 26.27 7.38 10.69
CA ILE A 499 26.71 6.14 11.33
C ILE A 499 28.08 5.76 10.81
N PHE A 500 28.28 5.72 9.50
CA PHE A 500 29.58 5.39 8.89
C PHE A 500 30.71 6.29 9.39
N LYS A 501 30.52 7.63 9.37
CA LYS A 501 31.51 8.59 9.86
C LYS A 501 31.83 8.40 11.35
N ARG A 502 30.80 8.21 12.18
CA ARG A 502 30.98 7.92 13.60
C ARG A 502 31.79 6.65 13.83
N LEU A 503 31.57 5.61 13.03
CA LEU A 503 32.34 4.37 13.14
C LEU A 503 33.81 4.59 12.77
N GLN A 504 34.10 5.40 11.73
CA GLN A 504 35.47 5.73 11.37
C GLN A 504 36.21 6.45 12.51
N GLU A 505 35.51 7.32 13.26
CA GLU A 505 36.07 8.00 14.44
C GLU A 505 36.27 7.04 15.64
N GLN A 506 35.54 5.92 15.67
CA GLN A 506 35.53 4.96 16.78
C GLN A 506 36.20 3.63 16.38
N ASN A 507 37.37 3.68 15.73
CA ASN A 507 38.14 2.49 15.33
C ASN A 507 37.30 1.44 14.56
N ASN A 508 36.44 1.90 13.65
CA ASN A 508 35.60 1.09 12.75
C ASN A 508 34.53 0.23 13.43
N SER A 509 34.32 0.34 14.75
CA SER A 509 33.34 -0.48 15.46
C SER A 509 32.71 0.27 16.64
N ALA A 510 31.38 0.22 16.76
CA ALA A 510 30.67 0.81 17.89
C ALA A 510 29.41 0.03 18.26
N ASN A 511 29.09 0.00 19.55
CA ASN A 511 27.81 -0.49 20.04
C ASN A 511 26.82 0.67 20.12
N ILE A 512 25.68 0.56 19.44
CA ILE A 512 24.66 1.61 19.34
C ILE A 512 23.30 1.02 19.71
N LYS A 513 22.60 1.72 20.61
CA LYS A 513 21.22 1.37 20.98
C LYS A 513 20.26 1.74 19.86
N LEU A 514 19.33 0.83 19.56
CA LEU A 514 18.36 0.98 18.49
C LEU A 514 17.02 0.32 18.84
N LEU A 515 15.96 0.69 18.12
CA LEU A 515 14.69 -0.06 18.11
C LEU A 515 14.60 -0.86 16.81
N VAL A 516 14.06 -2.07 16.90
CA VAL A 516 13.79 -2.94 15.74
C VAL A 516 12.28 -3.04 15.57
N GLU A 517 11.75 -2.50 14.48
CA GLU A 517 10.35 -2.66 14.08
C GLU A 517 10.27 -3.72 12.99
N GLY A 518 9.77 -4.91 13.33
CA GLY A 518 9.64 -6.01 12.38
C GLY A 518 9.20 -7.32 13.02
N PRO A 519 9.25 -8.44 12.27
CA PRO A 519 9.71 -8.55 10.90
C PRO A 519 8.63 -8.19 9.88
N TYR A 520 9.04 -7.61 8.74
CA TYR A 520 8.21 -7.34 7.57
C TYR A 520 8.68 -8.17 6.38
N GLY A 521 7.86 -8.22 5.32
CA GLY A 521 8.12 -9.02 4.12
C GLY A 521 7.41 -10.37 4.16
N HIS A 522 7.48 -11.09 3.05
CA HIS A 522 6.88 -12.41 2.88
C HIS A 522 7.91 -13.37 2.27
N GLN A 523 7.90 -14.62 2.72
CA GLN A 523 8.77 -15.65 2.17
C GLN A 523 8.25 -16.08 0.79
N LEU A 524 9.00 -15.81 -0.26
CA LEU A 524 8.69 -16.33 -1.58
C LEU A 524 8.67 -17.88 -1.54
N PRO A 525 7.72 -18.55 -2.21
CA PRO A 525 7.62 -20.02 -2.25
C PRO A 525 8.66 -20.65 -3.18
N VAL A 526 9.94 -20.32 -2.98
CA VAL A 526 11.08 -20.82 -3.75
C VAL A 526 11.32 -22.30 -3.46
N ARG A 527 11.01 -22.76 -2.24
CA ARG A 527 11.12 -24.18 -1.82
C ARG A 527 10.26 -25.15 -2.63
N ASN A 528 9.23 -24.65 -3.32
CA ASN A 528 8.37 -25.50 -4.14
C ASN A 528 9.05 -25.92 -5.45
N TYR A 529 10.11 -25.22 -5.87
CA TYR A 529 10.82 -25.47 -7.12
C TYR A 529 11.92 -26.51 -6.92
N ASP A 530 12.20 -27.28 -7.97
CA ASP A 530 13.26 -28.27 -7.98
C ASP A 530 14.64 -27.60 -7.99
N SER A 531 14.76 -26.46 -8.67
CA SER A 531 16.00 -25.69 -8.77
C SER A 531 15.78 -24.20 -8.53
N ALA A 532 16.83 -23.51 -8.09
CA ALA A 532 16.80 -22.07 -7.90
C ALA A 532 18.05 -21.38 -8.47
N VAL A 533 17.84 -20.31 -9.22
CA VAL A 533 18.89 -19.37 -9.63
C VAL A 533 18.74 -18.09 -8.80
N VAL A 534 19.69 -17.87 -7.91
CA VAL A 534 19.68 -16.75 -6.97
C VAL A 534 20.75 -15.75 -7.42
N ILE A 535 20.34 -14.56 -7.84
CA ILE A 535 21.21 -13.56 -8.48
C ILE A 535 21.25 -12.27 -7.66
N ALA A 536 22.44 -11.89 -7.23
CA ALA A 536 22.70 -10.74 -6.38
C ALA A 536 23.49 -9.65 -7.10
N GLY A 537 23.14 -8.38 -6.86
CA GLY A 537 23.92 -7.21 -7.27
C GLY A 537 24.37 -6.40 -6.06
N GLY A 538 25.69 -6.32 -5.81
CA GLY A 538 26.26 -5.60 -4.67
C GLY A 538 25.69 -6.08 -3.33
N ILE A 539 25.18 -5.15 -2.50
CA ILE A 539 24.62 -5.47 -1.17
C ILE A 539 23.30 -6.24 -1.20
N GLY A 540 22.68 -6.39 -2.37
CA GLY A 540 21.53 -7.28 -2.57
C GLY A 540 21.83 -8.76 -2.27
N VAL A 541 23.11 -9.08 -2.05
CA VAL A 541 23.59 -10.38 -1.54
C VAL A 541 22.91 -10.80 -0.24
N THR A 542 22.52 -9.85 0.62
CA THR A 542 21.86 -10.16 1.91
C THR A 542 20.49 -10.84 1.73
N ALA A 543 19.65 -10.31 0.83
CA ALA A 543 18.33 -10.88 0.55
C ALA A 543 18.45 -12.24 -0.13
N THR A 544 19.30 -12.32 -1.13
CA THR A 544 19.54 -13.51 -1.96
C THR A 544 20.20 -14.64 -1.17
N TYR A 545 21.22 -14.34 -0.36
CA TYR A 545 21.86 -15.32 0.53
C TYR A 545 20.84 -15.95 1.48
N SER A 546 19.89 -15.16 2.02
CA SER A 546 18.85 -15.71 2.89
C SER A 546 18.03 -16.80 2.20
N TYR A 547 17.70 -16.62 0.91
CA TYR A 547 17.02 -17.66 0.13
C TYR A 547 17.92 -18.86 -0.15
N ALA A 548 19.19 -18.64 -0.52
CA ALA A 548 20.13 -19.72 -0.75
C ALA A 548 20.33 -20.58 0.51
N ALA A 549 20.60 -19.97 1.66
CA ALA A 549 20.78 -20.63 2.95
C ALA A 549 19.51 -21.38 3.41
N ASP A 550 18.32 -20.87 3.08
CA ASP A 550 17.06 -21.54 3.37
C ASP A 550 16.82 -22.78 2.49
N LEU A 551 17.22 -22.72 1.23
CA LEU A 551 17.13 -23.84 0.29
C LEU A 551 18.10 -24.99 0.65
N LEU A 552 19.25 -24.69 1.29
CA LEU A 552 20.14 -25.74 1.82
C LEU A 552 19.43 -26.65 2.82
N LYS A 553 18.54 -26.07 3.64
CA LYS A 553 17.74 -26.81 4.63
C LYS A 553 16.63 -27.66 3.99
N CYS A 554 16.40 -27.51 2.69
CA CYS A 554 15.33 -28.19 1.96
C CYS A 554 15.91 -29.36 1.15
N ALA A 555 15.60 -30.59 1.57
CA ALA A 555 16.12 -31.80 0.93
C ALA A 555 15.59 -32.02 -0.50
N THR A 556 14.44 -31.44 -0.85
CA THR A 556 13.82 -31.58 -2.18
C THR A 556 14.49 -30.71 -3.25
N THR A 557 15.24 -29.68 -2.85
CA THR A 557 15.99 -28.83 -3.79
C THR A 557 17.11 -29.65 -4.43
N LYS A 558 17.13 -29.73 -5.76
CA LYS A 558 18.10 -30.48 -6.55
C LYS A 558 19.35 -29.66 -6.86
N ALA A 559 19.17 -28.42 -7.32
CA ALA A 559 20.27 -27.56 -7.74
C ALA A 559 20.06 -26.08 -7.34
N ILE A 560 21.14 -25.43 -6.91
CA ILE A 560 21.14 -24.02 -6.52
C ILE A 560 22.28 -23.32 -7.26
N THR A 561 21.96 -22.38 -8.13
CA THR A 561 22.96 -21.50 -8.77
C THR A 561 22.95 -20.15 -8.06
N PHE A 562 24.04 -19.82 -7.36
CA PHE A 562 24.22 -18.54 -6.70
C PHE A 562 25.15 -17.64 -7.52
N ALA A 563 24.59 -16.64 -8.18
CA ALA A 563 25.35 -15.68 -8.98
C ALA A 563 25.47 -14.33 -8.25
N TRP A 564 26.68 -13.80 -8.11
CA TRP A 564 26.91 -12.52 -7.43
C TRP A 564 27.75 -11.57 -8.26
N VAL A 565 27.19 -10.39 -8.56
CA VAL A 565 27.88 -9.33 -9.31
C VAL A 565 28.32 -8.22 -8.37
N VAL A 566 29.63 -8.05 -8.25
CA VAL A 566 30.27 -7.06 -7.38
C VAL A 566 31.20 -6.14 -8.18
N ARG A 567 31.49 -4.98 -7.60
CA ARG A 567 32.42 -4.02 -8.19
C ARG A 567 33.86 -4.39 -7.87
N ASN A 568 34.15 -4.59 -6.59
CA ASN A 568 35.48 -4.91 -6.06
C ASN A 568 35.50 -6.31 -5.42
N ASP A 569 36.66 -6.94 -5.39
CA ASP A 569 36.91 -8.28 -4.83
C ASP A 569 36.92 -8.28 -3.28
N ALA A 570 37.14 -7.13 -2.64
CA ALA A 570 36.97 -6.96 -1.18
C ALA A 570 35.60 -7.44 -0.69
N ALA A 571 34.59 -7.45 -1.57
CA ALA A 571 33.28 -8.02 -1.31
C ALA A 571 33.32 -9.51 -0.93
N ILE A 572 34.20 -10.26 -1.58
CA ILE A 572 34.39 -11.69 -1.34
C ILE A 572 34.95 -11.91 0.07
N ASP A 573 35.82 -11.02 0.56
CA ASP A 573 36.48 -11.18 1.85
C ASP A 573 35.53 -10.95 3.02
N TRP A 574 34.71 -9.89 2.98
CA TRP A 574 33.77 -9.62 4.07
C TRP A 574 32.53 -10.51 4.06
N PHE A 575 32.26 -11.23 2.98
CA PHE A 575 31.16 -12.22 2.86
C PHE A 575 31.66 -13.67 2.81
N LYS A 576 32.93 -13.89 3.16
CA LYS A 576 33.61 -15.18 3.01
C LYS A 576 32.96 -16.29 3.83
N ASP A 577 32.52 -16.01 5.05
CA ASP A 577 31.92 -17.03 5.93
C ASP A 577 30.60 -17.54 5.35
N GLU A 578 29.79 -16.63 4.83
CA GLU A 578 28.54 -16.92 4.14
C GLU A 578 28.78 -17.73 2.86
N LEU A 579 29.75 -17.35 2.03
CA LEU A 579 30.13 -18.10 0.82
C LEU A 579 30.65 -19.50 1.15
N ASN A 580 31.50 -19.63 2.17
CA ASN A 580 32.00 -20.93 2.62
C ASN A 580 30.86 -21.85 3.07
N SER A 581 29.87 -21.31 3.79
CA SER A 581 28.69 -22.07 4.19
C SER A 581 27.88 -22.58 2.98
N LEU A 582 27.80 -21.82 1.89
CA LEU A 582 27.14 -22.28 0.66
C LEU A 582 27.95 -23.37 -0.06
N LEU A 583 29.27 -23.23 -0.14
CA LEU A 583 30.15 -24.14 -0.87
C LEU A 583 30.27 -25.54 -0.22
N GLN A 584 29.93 -25.66 1.06
CA GLN A 584 29.84 -26.94 1.78
C GLN A 584 28.81 -27.90 1.17
N ASP A 585 27.72 -27.38 0.59
CA ASP A 585 26.69 -28.21 -0.04
C ASP A 585 27.09 -28.57 -1.49
N GLU A 586 26.86 -29.82 -1.90
CA GLU A 586 27.17 -30.29 -3.26
C GLU A 586 26.26 -29.75 -4.34
N ARG A 587 25.04 -29.34 -3.96
CA ARG A 587 24.01 -28.86 -4.88
C ARG A 587 24.23 -27.41 -5.31
N VAL A 588 25.21 -26.72 -4.72
CA VAL A 588 25.43 -25.29 -4.94
C VAL A 588 26.54 -25.04 -5.95
N HIS A 589 26.22 -24.23 -6.96
CA HIS A 589 27.18 -23.65 -7.89
C HIS A 589 27.24 -22.13 -7.68
N VAL A 590 28.42 -21.61 -7.33
CA VAL A 590 28.67 -20.20 -7.05
C VAL A 590 29.40 -19.56 -8.24
N SER A 591 28.80 -18.51 -8.82
CA SER A 591 29.40 -17.71 -9.89
C SER A 591 29.55 -16.25 -9.47
N ILE A 592 30.79 -15.80 -9.27
CA ILE A 592 31.09 -14.42 -8.84
C ILE A 592 31.64 -13.64 -10.04
N PHE A 593 31.04 -12.49 -10.31
CA PHE A 593 31.50 -11.56 -11.35
C PHE A 593 32.02 -10.29 -10.68
N VAL A 594 33.31 -10.01 -10.87
CA VAL A 594 33.99 -8.86 -10.31
C VAL A 594 34.30 -7.87 -11.43
N SER A 595 33.94 -6.60 -11.24
CA SER A 595 34.13 -5.58 -12.29
C SER A 595 35.57 -5.02 -12.35
N THR A 596 36.39 -5.20 -11.32
CA THR A 596 37.81 -4.79 -11.30
C THR A 596 38.69 -5.69 -12.18
N GLN A 597 39.92 -5.24 -12.43
CA GLN A 597 40.91 -6.02 -13.19
C GLN A 597 41.25 -7.31 -12.45
N GLU A 598 41.63 -8.33 -13.24
CA GLU A 598 42.02 -9.64 -12.75
C GLU A 598 43.31 -9.53 -11.92
N PRO A 599 43.41 -10.20 -10.76
CA PRO A 599 44.64 -10.25 -9.99
C PRO A 599 45.76 -10.98 -10.77
N ASP A 600 47.02 -10.66 -10.47
CA ASP A 600 48.19 -11.21 -11.17
C ASP A 600 48.28 -12.75 -11.14
N ASP A 601 47.75 -13.38 -10.08
CA ASP A 601 47.60 -14.84 -9.94
C ASP A 601 46.22 -15.20 -9.36
N PRO A 602 45.22 -15.50 -10.20
CA PRO A 602 43.86 -15.82 -9.77
C PRO A 602 43.77 -17.13 -8.96
N GLU A 603 44.65 -18.09 -9.23
CA GLU A 603 44.59 -19.41 -8.60
C GLU A 603 45.06 -19.32 -7.15
N ARG A 604 46.17 -18.61 -6.94
CA ARG A 604 46.66 -18.33 -5.60
C ARG A 604 45.68 -17.49 -4.78
N ASP A 605 45.02 -16.51 -5.39
CA ASP A 605 44.02 -15.67 -4.71
C ASP A 605 42.81 -16.50 -4.23
N VAL A 606 42.26 -17.36 -5.10
CA VAL A 606 41.16 -18.28 -4.73
C VAL A 606 41.61 -19.24 -3.62
N HIS A 607 42.81 -19.81 -3.73
CA HIS A 607 43.35 -20.68 -2.68
C HIS A 607 43.56 -19.97 -1.34
N GLN A 608 44.02 -18.73 -1.35
CA GLN A 608 44.21 -17.96 -0.14
C GLN A 608 42.87 -17.61 0.53
N ARG A 609 41.84 -17.31 -0.27
CA ARG A 609 40.51 -16.96 0.23
C ARG A 609 39.71 -18.18 0.67
N PHE A 610 39.77 -19.29 -0.05
CA PHE A 610 38.91 -20.46 0.21
C PHE A 610 39.69 -21.70 0.69
N GLY A 611 40.99 -21.60 0.92
CA GLY A 611 41.86 -22.74 1.27
C GLY A 611 41.48 -23.49 2.54
N SER A 612 40.78 -22.86 3.49
CA SER A 612 40.27 -23.54 4.68
C SER A 612 39.19 -24.60 4.38
N TYR A 613 38.43 -24.45 3.28
CA TYR A 613 37.52 -25.49 2.78
C TYR A 613 38.27 -26.75 2.36
N SER A 614 39.50 -26.61 1.84
CA SER A 614 40.33 -27.75 1.45
C SER A 614 40.81 -28.57 2.65
N ALA A 615 40.89 -28.00 3.84
CA ALA A 615 41.42 -28.67 5.04
C ALA A 615 40.33 -29.36 5.87
N SER A 616 39.09 -28.86 5.86
CA SER A 616 37.96 -29.49 6.56
C SER A 616 37.37 -30.69 5.80
N ALA A 617 37.64 -30.81 4.49
CA ALA A 617 37.19 -31.93 3.68
C ALA A 617 38.15 -33.14 3.72
N SER A 618 39.32 -33.01 4.36
CA SER A 618 40.34 -34.07 4.46
C SER A 618 40.36 -34.78 5.82
N SER A 619 39.50 -34.40 6.77
CA SER A 619 39.49 -34.95 8.13
C SER A 619 38.53 -36.13 8.36
N ASP A 620 37.79 -36.58 7.33
CA ASP A 620 36.79 -37.65 7.48
C ASP A 620 37.32 -39.07 7.17
N ASP A 621 38.59 -39.20 6.80
CA ASP A 621 39.22 -40.50 6.47
C ASP A 621 40.52 -40.71 7.26
N GLU A 622 40.46 -40.98 8.57
CA GLU A 622 41.56 -41.68 9.26
C GLU A 622 41.13 -42.26 10.61
N GLU A 623 40.66 -43.51 10.63
CA GLU A 623 40.81 -44.37 11.81
C GLU A 623 40.95 -45.84 11.41
N LYS A 624 42.20 -46.33 11.39
CA LYS A 624 42.56 -47.63 11.97
C LYS A 624 44.08 -47.77 12.11
N THR A 625 44.46 -47.91 13.37
CA THR A 625 45.78 -48.21 13.92
C THR A 625 46.19 -49.65 13.67
N ASP A 626 47.48 -49.90 13.41
CA ASP A 626 48.21 -50.97 14.12
C ASP A 626 49.74 -50.75 14.15
N LYS A 627 50.36 -51.33 15.17
CA LYS A 627 51.70 -51.13 15.71
C LYS A 627 52.75 -52.06 15.07
N GLY A 628 54.03 -51.65 15.06
CA GLY A 628 55.15 -52.62 15.05
C GLY A 628 56.52 -52.17 14.54
N ALA A 629 57.47 -52.01 15.48
CA ALA A 629 58.92 -52.31 15.44
C ALA A 629 59.92 -51.60 14.48
N THR A 630 60.80 -50.80 15.12
CA THR A 630 62.27 -50.66 15.05
C THR A 630 63.07 -51.21 13.84
N THR A 631 63.86 -50.38 13.13
CA THR A 631 65.34 -50.17 13.28
C THR A 631 66.01 -49.64 11.98
N THR A 632 66.96 -48.71 12.16
CA THR A 632 68.14 -48.37 11.32
C THR A 632 68.04 -47.48 10.07
N ALA A 633 69.00 -46.56 10.02
CA ALA A 633 69.16 -45.43 9.11
C ALA A 633 69.77 -45.79 7.74
N THR A 634 69.40 -45.04 6.69
CA THR A 634 70.34 -44.42 5.73
C THR A 634 69.61 -43.40 4.83
N ALA A 635 70.38 -42.44 4.31
CA ALA A 635 69.96 -41.15 3.76
C ALA A 635 69.47 -41.17 2.28
N MET A 636 68.78 -40.07 1.92
CA MET A 636 68.46 -39.57 0.56
C MET A 636 67.46 -40.45 -0.22
N ASP A 637 66.41 -39.95 -0.86
CA ASP A 637 66.14 -38.66 -1.47
C ASP A 637 64.62 -38.42 -1.52
N SER A 638 64.27 -37.15 -1.58
CA SER A 638 62.95 -36.55 -1.63
C SER A 638 62.04 -37.07 -2.75
N THR A 639 60.82 -37.47 -2.39
CA THR A 639 59.60 -37.30 -3.21
C THR A 639 58.39 -37.31 -2.27
N SER A 640 58.12 -36.14 -1.68
CA SER A 640 56.94 -35.88 -0.88
C SER A 640 55.72 -35.69 -1.79
N ASP A 641 54.83 -36.67 -1.77
CA ASP A 641 53.39 -36.51 -1.57
C ASP A 641 52.70 -35.26 -2.18
N GLY A 642 52.12 -35.44 -3.37
CA GLY A 642 51.35 -34.43 -4.11
C GLY A 642 49.87 -34.78 -4.35
N GLY A 643 49.35 -35.87 -3.78
CA GLY A 643 48.04 -36.42 -4.17
C GLY A 643 46.81 -35.75 -3.55
N SER A 644 46.93 -35.21 -2.33
CA SER A 644 45.77 -34.71 -1.55
C SER A 644 45.38 -33.26 -1.90
N LYS A 645 46.35 -32.40 -2.27
CA LYS A 645 46.07 -31.00 -2.60
C LYS A 645 45.37 -30.82 -3.95
N ASP A 646 45.64 -31.67 -4.93
CA ASP A 646 45.14 -31.48 -6.31
C ASP A 646 43.64 -31.86 -6.45
N THR A 647 43.16 -32.81 -5.63
CA THR A 647 41.76 -33.25 -5.64
C THR A 647 40.80 -32.23 -5.02
N SER A 648 41.19 -31.54 -3.96
CA SER A 648 40.38 -30.50 -3.32
C SER A 648 40.27 -29.23 -4.16
N VAL A 649 41.35 -28.80 -4.82
CA VAL A 649 41.35 -27.69 -5.80
C VAL A 649 40.37 -27.99 -6.92
N ARG A 650 40.41 -29.21 -7.47
CA ARG A 650 39.59 -29.63 -8.60
C ARG A 650 38.10 -29.71 -8.23
N ARG A 651 37.76 -30.07 -6.99
CA ARG A 651 36.37 -30.07 -6.48
C ARG A 651 35.85 -28.64 -6.28
N LEU A 652 36.70 -27.74 -5.76
CA LEU A 652 36.35 -26.33 -5.61
C LEU A 652 36.11 -25.66 -6.97
N ARG A 653 36.97 -25.92 -7.97
CA ARG A 653 36.84 -25.41 -9.35
C ARG A 653 35.53 -25.80 -10.04
N LYS A 654 34.95 -26.95 -9.71
CA LYS A 654 33.66 -27.37 -10.27
C LYS A 654 32.47 -26.61 -9.69
N LYS A 655 32.62 -26.03 -8.49
CA LYS A 655 31.55 -25.34 -7.77
C LYS A 655 31.68 -23.83 -7.76
N LEU A 656 32.90 -23.30 -7.85
CA LEU A 656 33.18 -21.87 -7.76
C LEU A 656 33.82 -21.36 -9.05
N SER A 657 33.14 -20.43 -9.72
CA SER A 657 33.68 -19.70 -10.86
C SER A 657 33.79 -18.21 -10.51
N ILE A 658 34.99 -17.63 -10.56
CA ILE A 658 35.18 -16.17 -10.42
C ILE A 658 35.62 -15.62 -11.77
N THR A 659 34.93 -14.58 -12.25
CA THR A 659 35.21 -13.91 -13.52
C THR A 659 35.48 -12.43 -13.28
N TYR A 660 36.65 -11.96 -13.70
CA TYR A 660 37.09 -10.57 -13.53
C TYR A 660 36.89 -9.74 -14.82
N GLY A 661 36.99 -8.41 -14.69
CA GLY A 661 37.11 -7.48 -15.81
C GLY A 661 35.86 -7.27 -16.68
N THR A 662 34.77 -8.02 -16.48
CA THR A 662 33.56 -7.89 -17.30
C THR A 662 32.27 -7.95 -16.48
N ARG A 663 31.32 -7.07 -16.81
CA ARG A 663 29.95 -7.19 -16.30
C ARG A 663 29.19 -8.20 -17.16
N PRO A 664 28.60 -9.25 -16.56
CA PRO A 664 27.88 -10.26 -17.31
C PRO A 664 26.64 -9.67 -17.98
N LYS A 665 26.50 -9.90 -19.29
CA LYS A 665 25.23 -9.64 -19.99
C LYS A 665 24.25 -10.72 -19.58
N MET A 666 23.20 -10.34 -18.85
CA MET A 666 22.27 -11.31 -18.25
C MET A 666 21.53 -12.15 -19.29
N CYS A 667 21.22 -11.61 -20.48
CA CYS A 667 20.60 -12.38 -21.57
C CYS A 667 21.47 -13.56 -22.05
N THR A 668 22.80 -13.47 -21.92
CA THR A 668 23.71 -14.57 -22.31
C THR A 668 24.11 -15.45 -21.12
N ALA A 669 24.24 -14.87 -19.93
CA ALA A 669 24.62 -15.60 -18.72
C ALA A 669 23.47 -16.45 -18.15
N LEU A 670 22.22 -15.95 -18.22
CA LEU A 670 21.08 -16.63 -17.63
C LEU A 670 20.81 -18.03 -18.24
N PRO A 671 20.85 -18.23 -19.58
CA PRO A 671 20.75 -19.58 -20.15
C PRO A 671 21.80 -20.56 -19.62
N GLN A 672 23.02 -20.09 -19.34
CA GLN A 672 24.07 -20.93 -18.74
C GLN A 672 23.71 -21.29 -17.30
N PHE A 673 23.23 -20.34 -16.49
CA PHE A 673 22.74 -20.65 -15.13
C PHE A 673 21.57 -21.64 -15.14
N LEU A 674 20.66 -21.50 -16.10
CA LEU A 674 19.53 -22.42 -16.27
C LEU A 674 19.96 -23.81 -16.72
N SER A 675 21.10 -23.97 -17.41
CA SER A 675 21.61 -25.30 -17.80
C SER A 675 22.09 -26.13 -16.62
N PHE A 676 22.43 -25.52 -15.49
CA PHE A 676 22.76 -26.23 -14.24
C PHE A 676 21.52 -26.63 -13.43
N CYS A 677 20.34 -26.18 -13.83
CA CYS A 677 19.09 -26.38 -13.10
C CYS A 677 18.27 -27.51 -13.72
N GLU A 678 17.76 -28.41 -12.89
CA GLU A 678 16.83 -29.47 -13.27
C GLU A 678 15.40 -29.15 -12.80
N GLY A 679 14.38 -29.48 -13.59
CA GLY A 679 12.99 -29.27 -13.20
C GLY A 679 12.53 -27.79 -13.18
N PRO A 680 11.33 -27.54 -12.66
CA PRO A 680 10.82 -26.18 -12.45
C PRO A 680 11.83 -25.33 -11.68
N THR A 681 12.13 -24.13 -12.20
CA THR A 681 13.22 -23.29 -11.70
C THR A 681 12.68 -21.92 -11.23
N ALA A 682 13.04 -21.53 -10.00
CA ALA A 682 12.78 -20.19 -9.50
C ALA A 682 14.00 -19.28 -9.69
N ILE A 683 13.78 -18.07 -10.19
CA ILE A 683 14.83 -17.06 -10.32
C ILE A 683 14.55 -15.96 -9.29
N VAL A 684 15.46 -15.78 -8.34
CA VAL A 684 15.35 -14.76 -7.28
C VAL A 684 16.41 -13.70 -7.50
N VAL A 685 16.01 -12.43 -7.59
CA VAL A 685 16.89 -11.30 -7.88
C VAL A 685 16.82 -10.24 -6.80
N CYS A 686 17.98 -9.74 -6.39
CA CYS A 686 18.08 -8.52 -5.60
C CYS A 686 19.32 -7.70 -6.03
N GLY A 687 19.11 -6.49 -6.51
CA GLY A 687 20.19 -5.59 -6.89
C GLY A 687 19.73 -4.18 -7.26
N PRO A 688 20.62 -3.37 -7.86
CA PRO A 688 20.28 -2.03 -8.34
C PRO A 688 19.13 -2.06 -9.36
N PRO A 689 18.32 -0.99 -9.49
CA PRO A 689 17.17 -0.97 -10.39
C PRO A 689 17.47 -1.37 -11.84
N VAL A 690 18.60 -0.92 -12.39
CA VAL A 690 19.04 -1.28 -13.75
C VAL A 690 19.27 -2.79 -13.88
N PHE A 691 19.93 -3.36 -12.87
CA PHE A 691 20.26 -4.78 -12.83
C PHE A 691 19.00 -5.64 -12.75
N ASN A 692 18.01 -5.24 -11.94
CA ASN A 692 16.75 -5.97 -11.84
C ASN A 692 15.97 -5.92 -13.16
N ASP A 693 15.91 -4.75 -13.81
CA ASP A 693 15.26 -4.59 -15.12
C ASP A 693 15.93 -5.47 -16.19
N ASP A 694 17.27 -5.51 -16.23
CA ASP A 694 18.04 -6.33 -17.17
C ASP A 694 17.79 -7.84 -16.97
N ILE A 695 17.71 -8.31 -15.72
CA ILE A 695 17.42 -9.72 -15.45
C ILE A 695 15.96 -10.03 -15.77
N ARG A 696 15.01 -9.15 -15.44
CA ARG A 696 13.60 -9.36 -15.80
C ARG A 696 13.43 -9.52 -17.31
N LEU A 697 14.15 -8.71 -18.09
CA LEU A 697 14.19 -8.83 -19.54
C LEU A 697 14.81 -10.17 -19.96
N ALA A 698 15.97 -10.53 -19.44
CA ALA A 698 16.65 -11.79 -19.74
C ALA A 698 15.75 -13.02 -19.43
N VAL A 699 15.02 -13.01 -18.32
CA VAL A 699 14.06 -14.06 -17.98
C VAL A 699 12.93 -14.11 -18.99
N SER A 700 12.34 -12.96 -19.31
CA SER A 700 11.25 -12.84 -20.28
C SER A 700 11.64 -13.37 -21.66
N GLU A 701 12.89 -13.17 -22.08
CA GLU A 701 13.45 -13.73 -23.32
C GLU A 701 13.75 -15.23 -23.22
N SER A 702 14.12 -15.71 -22.03
CA SER A 702 14.52 -17.10 -21.77
C SER A 702 13.37 -18.05 -21.40
N LEU A 703 12.12 -17.58 -21.35
CA LEU A 703 10.96 -18.42 -20.99
C LEU A 703 10.73 -19.60 -21.96
N HIS A 704 11.29 -19.55 -23.17
CA HIS A 704 11.19 -20.62 -24.17
C HIS A 704 12.42 -21.52 -24.22
N THR A 705 13.50 -21.17 -23.50
CA THR A 705 14.76 -21.92 -23.53
C THR A 705 14.65 -23.26 -22.80
N LYS A 706 13.67 -23.39 -21.90
CA LYS A 706 13.39 -24.61 -21.13
C LYS A 706 11.92 -25.00 -21.32
N ASN A 707 11.65 -26.30 -21.48
CA ASN A 707 10.27 -26.82 -21.52
C ASN A 707 9.59 -26.80 -20.13
N GLU A 708 10.37 -26.56 -19.09
CA GLU A 708 9.93 -26.54 -17.69
C GLU A 708 9.62 -25.12 -17.22
N ARG A 709 8.83 -25.00 -16.15
CA ARG A 709 8.39 -23.70 -15.64
C ARG A 709 9.55 -22.92 -15.03
N VAL A 710 9.80 -21.73 -15.57
CA VAL A 710 10.73 -20.74 -15.00
C VAL A 710 9.92 -19.57 -14.46
N ASP A 711 10.05 -19.22 -13.18
CA ASP A 711 9.37 -18.08 -12.57
C ASP A 711 10.36 -17.05 -12.01
N TYR A 712 10.04 -15.76 -12.19
CA TYR A 712 10.86 -14.63 -11.75
C TYR A 712 10.32 -14.02 -10.47
N PHE A 713 11.20 -13.82 -9.49
CA PHE A 713 10.94 -13.11 -8.25
C PHE A 713 11.98 -12.02 -8.04
N GLU A 714 11.47 -10.82 -7.76
CA GLU A 714 12.29 -9.65 -7.51
C GLU A 714 12.12 -9.21 -6.06
N GLU A 715 13.22 -9.30 -5.32
CA GLU A 715 13.40 -8.66 -4.02
C GLU A 715 14.00 -7.28 -4.30
N ALA A 716 13.13 -6.33 -4.65
CA ALA A 716 13.51 -4.94 -4.80
C ALA A 716 12.84 -4.12 -3.71
N PHE A 717 13.65 -3.27 -3.10
CA PHE A 717 13.17 -2.28 -2.18
C PHE A 717 13.28 -0.91 -2.84
N SER A 718 12.17 -0.43 -3.42
CA SER A 718 12.12 0.86 -4.12
C SER A 718 11.76 2.01 -3.17
N TRP A 719 12.58 2.24 -2.14
CA TRP A 719 12.38 3.34 -1.20
C TRP A 719 12.78 4.70 -1.82
#